data_AF-A0A1R4HBW2-F1
#
_entry.id   AF-A0A1R4HBW2-F1
#
_cell.length_a   1.000
_cell.length_b   1.000
_cell.length_c   1.000
_cell.angle_alpha   90.00
_cell.angle_beta   90.00
_cell.angle_gamma   90.00
#
_symmetry.space_group_name_H-M   'P 1'
#
loop_
_entity.id
_entity.type
_entity.pdbx_description
1 polymer ?
#
loop_
_entity_poly.entity_id
_entity_poly.type
_entity_poly.pdbx_seq_one_letter_code
_entity_poly.pdbx_strand_id
1 'polypeptide(L)'
;MTVAQVNGQIPDLVHYSFTGQETKVLPGKSSDCNGTIASSDQIGRLALMALFYQNACYTDGRYNHNNYGVERGVMSNSANSTQFEAYRIAEPTSKATQFLASEHVIYYQFPTKEDYSVYQLAGDAVSLVKQVSAVDISITSAPVKVATLTVSKIKGTVTYVFVPKSQRVSSFTELGTGIEGARVNSTALGDVIKYRYTVSGRPFDTKLDFNNGPSTHSNVYSRTRQFFLVTNSNGQRGVVWQDKDDASIQVTWLGSNLKTQQTLDLPFSTDTDLVAATADNLGNLYYLTLQKGSGVNGSGDIARVATLFKTNAAGQELLRKTLDTTTAGLNIVSFGDGNVASLQHVNGTLGLIIGRQMHRSSDGLNHQGAIAVVFDANTLSVTKNWGQTSGHSFESVLATNAQNEFVGIDLGDNYPRGVNLHKFTQSTKRSRVVYTFKTQHGTTATSPAGATYPVYPEISNATTTYYKWSNDNRTYTELGGVTEGSNGYSVVFSGENTADGRALDNARVGNYLNDARNIGLVQVRKDFENATGSGAVISDDLVKTMGAAETGGFYTFGGGWSEQRNRGIVWLTAYQDKSQENVSRLRTVKLADGNLLLLWEKWTPDAYVNTYAIKVDEAGNALSQAIALGSYARINRRDDVWQFDNQIYWVSGDSVDKKLELMVLQLK
;
A
#
# COMPACT_ATOMS: atom_id res chain seq x y z
N MET A 1 23.15 21.22 9.10
CA MET A 1 22.26 21.44 10.26
C MET A 1 21.98 20.08 10.85
N THR A 2 22.46 19.82 12.05
CA THR A 2 22.17 18.59 12.80
C THR A 2 20.70 18.57 13.20
N VAL A 3 19.92 17.69 12.59
CA VAL A 3 18.56 17.38 13.05
C VAL A 3 18.69 16.85 14.47
N ALA A 4 17.89 17.39 15.39
CA ALA A 4 17.87 16.90 16.75
C ALA A 4 17.56 15.40 16.73
N GLN A 5 18.48 14.58 17.28
CA GLN A 5 18.16 13.22 17.70
C GLN A 5 16.83 13.28 18.46
N VAL A 6 15.97 12.28 18.24
CA VAL A 6 14.78 12.07 19.06
C VAL A 6 15.27 11.76 20.47
N ASN A 7 15.57 12.81 21.25
CA ASN A 7 16.32 12.76 22.50
C ASN A 7 15.45 12.35 23.70
N GLY A 8 14.59 11.37 23.48
CA GLY A 8 13.90 10.62 24.53
C GLY A 8 13.58 9.25 24.00
N GLN A 9 13.92 8.20 24.76
CA GLN A 9 13.53 6.84 24.42
C GLN A 9 12.02 6.80 24.20
N ILE A 10 11.60 6.43 22.98
CA ILE A 10 10.19 6.17 22.70
C ILE A 10 9.82 4.89 23.47
N PRO A 11 8.72 4.89 24.25
CA PRO A 11 8.31 3.72 25.01
C PRO A 11 8.06 2.50 24.12
N ASP A 12 8.20 1.30 24.68
CA ASP A 12 7.77 0.08 24.02
C ASP A 12 6.26 0.02 23.84
N LEU A 13 5.82 -0.78 22.86
CA LEU A 13 4.41 -1.08 22.66
C LEU A 13 3.81 -1.67 23.94
N VAL A 14 2.63 -1.16 24.32
CA VAL A 14 1.88 -1.68 25.47
C VAL A 14 1.09 -2.91 25.03
N HIS A 15 1.39 -4.03 25.67
CA HIS A 15 0.69 -5.29 25.50
C HIS A 15 -0.38 -5.46 26.57
N TYR A 16 -1.53 -6.01 26.21
CA TYR A 16 -2.62 -6.30 27.13
C TYR A 16 -2.80 -7.81 27.31
N SER A 17 -3.25 -8.22 28.49
CA SER A 17 -3.58 -9.62 28.77
C SER A 17 -4.90 -9.73 29.52
N PHE A 18 -5.61 -10.84 29.32
CA PHE A 18 -6.84 -11.15 30.05
C PHE A 18 -6.59 -12.21 31.12
N THR A 19 -7.03 -11.93 32.34
CA THR A 19 -7.03 -12.88 33.45
C THR A 19 -8.48 -13.18 33.85
N GLY A 20 -8.92 -14.42 33.62
CA GLY A 20 -10.24 -14.90 34.02
C GLY A 20 -10.35 -15.05 35.54
N GLN A 21 -11.52 -14.71 36.09
CA GLN A 21 -11.80 -14.75 37.53
C GLN A 21 -13.03 -15.59 37.85
N GLU A 22 -14.03 -15.57 36.97
CA GLU A 22 -15.29 -16.29 37.13
C GLU A 22 -15.69 -16.88 35.76
N THR A 23 -16.30 -18.06 35.74
CA THR A 23 -16.77 -18.72 34.50
C THR A 23 -18.21 -19.19 34.66
N LYS A 24 -19.03 -19.00 33.63
CA LYS A 24 -20.41 -19.45 33.58
C LYS A 24 -20.82 -19.83 32.16
N VAL A 25 -21.66 -20.85 32.01
CA VAL A 25 -22.34 -21.14 30.75
C VAL A 25 -23.68 -20.42 30.73
N LEU A 26 -23.86 -19.49 29.80
CA LEU A 26 -25.12 -18.77 29.58
C LEU A 26 -25.98 -19.55 28.59
N PRO A 27 -27.18 -20.04 28.98
CA PRO A 27 -27.97 -20.93 28.14
C PRO A 27 -28.53 -20.28 26.87
N GLY A 28 -28.65 -18.95 26.79
CA GLY A 28 -29.20 -18.22 25.64
C GLY A 28 -30.72 -18.22 25.62
N LYS A 29 -31.38 -18.19 26.78
CA LYS A 29 -32.85 -18.34 26.88
C LYS A 29 -33.61 -17.02 27.03
N SER A 30 -32.91 -15.95 27.38
CA SER A 30 -33.46 -14.59 27.46
C SER A 30 -33.62 -13.99 26.07
N SER A 31 -34.63 -13.13 25.87
CA SER A 31 -34.94 -12.58 24.54
C SER A 31 -35.47 -11.15 24.57
N ASP A 32 -35.19 -10.39 23.52
CA ASP A 32 -35.65 -9.00 23.34
C ASP A 32 -37.17 -8.89 23.30
N CYS A 33 -37.86 -9.97 22.89
CA CYS A 33 -39.32 -10.00 22.78
C CYS A 33 -40.03 -9.83 24.12
N ASN A 34 -39.42 -10.31 25.21
CA ASN A 34 -40.04 -10.30 26.53
C ASN A 34 -39.49 -9.20 27.46
N GLY A 35 -38.44 -8.49 27.02
CA GLY A 35 -37.78 -7.41 27.78
C GLY A 35 -37.17 -7.82 29.12
N THR A 36 -37.18 -9.11 29.48
CA THR A 36 -36.74 -9.63 30.78
C THR A 36 -35.52 -10.53 30.59
N ILE A 37 -34.49 -10.29 31.39
CA ILE A 37 -33.23 -11.05 31.36
C ILE A 37 -33.19 -11.99 32.57
N ALA A 38 -33.16 -13.29 32.33
CA ALA A 38 -33.03 -14.28 33.38
C ALA A 38 -31.62 -14.26 33.98
N SER A 39 -31.49 -14.45 35.30
CA SER A 39 -30.18 -14.52 35.98
C SER A 39 -29.29 -15.66 35.48
N SER A 40 -29.87 -16.70 34.88
CA SER A 40 -29.12 -17.77 34.21
C SER A 40 -28.33 -17.29 33.01
N ASP A 41 -28.81 -16.24 32.31
CA ASP A 41 -28.17 -15.63 31.13
C ASP A 41 -27.31 -14.41 31.47
N GLN A 42 -26.92 -14.26 32.75
CA GLN A 42 -26.07 -13.16 33.23
C GLN A 42 -24.81 -13.67 33.93
N ILE A 43 -23.69 -12.97 33.74
CA ILE A 43 -22.47 -13.11 34.55
C ILE A 43 -21.90 -11.71 34.82
N GLY A 44 -21.75 -11.34 36.09
CA GLY A 44 -21.44 -9.96 36.46
C GLY A 44 -22.43 -8.97 35.84
N ARG A 45 -21.91 -8.02 35.05
CA ARG A 45 -22.71 -7.00 34.34
C ARG A 45 -23.10 -7.39 32.92
N LEU A 46 -22.59 -8.52 32.41
CA LEU A 46 -22.87 -8.98 31.06
C LEU A 46 -24.05 -9.94 31.04
N ALA A 47 -24.93 -9.75 30.05
CA ALA A 47 -26.00 -10.66 29.71
C ALA A 47 -26.05 -10.93 28.21
N LEU A 48 -26.62 -12.06 27.81
CA LEU A 48 -26.88 -12.40 26.41
C LEU A 48 -28.38 -12.53 26.17
N MET A 49 -28.87 -11.91 25.09
CA MET A 49 -30.28 -12.00 24.70
C MET A 49 -30.43 -12.33 23.22
N ALA A 50 -31.38 -13.20 22.91
CA ALA A 50 -31.78 -13.52 21.55
C ALA A 50 -32.53 -12.34 20.90
N LEU A 51 -32.10 -11.96 19.70
CA LEU A 51 -32.68 -10.94 18.85
C LEU A 51 -33.95 -11.45 18.15
N PHE A 52 -34.87 -10.54 17.91
CA PHE A 52 -36.04 -10.79 17.06
C PHE A 52 -35.61 -11.10 15.63
N TYR A 53 -36.18 -12.17 15.07
CA TYR A 53 -36.03 -12.53 13.66
C TYR A 53 -37.41 -12.76 13.05
N GLN A 54 -37.79 -11.89 12.10
CA GLN A 54 -39.03 -11.89 11.31
C GLN A 54 -40.34 -11.84 12.12
N ASN A 55 -40.61 -12.87 12.92
CA ASN A 55 -41.86 -13.10 13.63
C ASN A 55 -41.67 -13.55 15.08
N ALA A 56 -40.45 -13.89 15.53
CA ALA A 56 -40.21 -14.35 16.89
C ALA A 56 -38.76 -14.12 17.36
N CYS A 57 -38.53 -14.24 18.67
CA CYS A 57 -37.20 -14.44 19.24
C CYS A 57 -37.03 -15.91 19.59
N TYR A 58 -36.26 -16.64 18.80
CA TYR A 58 -36.05 -18.08 18.99
C TYR A 58 -35.00 -18.34 20.08
N THR A 59 -35.35 -19.16 21.06
CA THR A 59 -34.47 -19.56 22.18
C THR A 59 -34.46 -21.07 22.45
N ASP A 60 -35.17 -21.84 21.62
CA ASP A 60 -35.39 -23.28 21.80
C ASP A 60 -34.26 -24.16 21.24
N GLY A 61 -33.25 -23.56 20.59
CA GLY A 61 -32.10 -24.25 20.01
C GLY A 61 -32.31 -24.75 18.57
N ARG A 62 -33.53 -24.67 18.02
CA ARG A 62 -33.77 -25.02 16.60
C ARG A 62 -33.25 -23.93 15.67
N TYR A 63 -33.51 -22.68 16.04
CA TYR A 63 -33.24 -21.50 15.21
C TYR A 63 -32.28 -20.49 15.84
N ASN A 64 -31.60 -20.89 16.91
CA ASN A 64 -30.63 -20.08 17.62
C ASN A 64 -29.51 -20.96 18.16
N HIS A 65 -28.33 -20.38 18.35
CA HIS A 65 -27.26 -21.04 19.10
C HIS A 65 -27.46 -20.83 20.60
N ASN A 66 -26.99 -21.75 21.43
CA ASN A 66 -27.16 -21.79 22.88
C ASN A 66 -25.88 -22.22 23.59
N ASN A 67 -25.89 -22.14 24.92
CA ASN A 67 -24.82 -22.61 25.81
C ASN A 67 -23.47 -21.95 25.51
N TYR A 68 -23.44 -20.63 25.71
CA TYR A 68 -22.27 -19.78 25.57
C TYR A 68 -21.38 -19.88 26.81
N GLY A 69 -20.15 -20.38 26.67
CA GLY A 69 -19.17 -20.27 27.74
C GLY A 69 -18.71 -18.83 27.88
N VAL A 70 -18.85 -18.22 29.06
CA VAL A 70 -18.43 -16.86 29.33
C VAL A 70 -17.56 -16.81 30.58
N GLU A 71 -16.41 -16.17 30.46
CA GLU A 71 -15.54 -15.86 31.58
C GLU A 71 -15.55 -14.36 31.85
N ARG A 72 -15.80 -13.99 33.10
CA ARG A 72 -15.59 -12.62 33.58
C ARG A 72 -14.20 -12.52 34.18
N GLY A 73 -13.51 -11.42 33.89
CA GLY A 73 -12.17 -11.20 34.37
C GLY A 73 -11.72 -9.76 34.17
N VAL A 74 -10.41 -9.58 34.13
CA VAL A 74 -9.77 -8.27 34.02
C VAL A 74 -8.80 -8.28 32.84
N MET A 75 -8.84 -7.24 32.03
CA MET A 75 -7.77 -6.89 31.11
C MET A 75 -6.77 -5.98 31.81
N SER A 76 -5.49 -6.34 31.85
CA SER A 76 -4.42 -5.49 32.34
C SER A 76 -3.37 -5.20 31.27
N ASN A 77 -2.73 -4.04 31.35
CA ASN A 77 -1.52 -3.79 30.56
C ASN A 77 -0.32 -4.55 31.14
N SER A 78 0.77 -4.67 30.37
CA SER A 78 2.01 -5.37 30.76
C SER A 78 2.65 -4.86 32.05
N ALA A 79 2.44 -3.58 32.39
CA ALA A 79 2.90 -2.98 33.64
C ALA A 79 1.95 -3.23 34.83
N ASN A 80 0.79 -3.87 34.61
CA ASN A 80 -0.31 -4.01 35.56
C ASN A 80 -0.77 -2.70 36.24
N SER A 81 -0.52 -1.55 35.60
CA SER A 81 -0.86 -0.22 36.12
C SER A 81 -2.29 0.20 35.77
N THR A 82 -2.92 -0.45 34.79
CA THR A 82 -4.33 -0.22 34.42
C THR A 82 -5.05 -1.55 34.31
N GLN A 83 -6.29 -1.57 34.80
CA GLN A 83 -7.14 -2.76 34.84
C GLN A 83 -8.56 -2.39 34.45
N PHE A 84 -9.13 -3.17 33.53
CA PHE A 84 -10.47 -2.96 33.01
C PHE A 84 -11.28 -4.24 33.09
N GLU A 85 -12.56 -4.14 33.45
CA GLU A 85 -13.46 -5.29 33.46
C GLU A 85 -13.65 -5.82 32.03
N ALA A 86 -13.51 -7.12 31.88
CA ALA A 86 -13.50 -7.79 30.58
C ALA A 86 -14.26 -9.12 30.63
N TYR A 87 -14.77 -9.53 29.48
CA TYR A 87 -15.55 -10.75 29.31
C TYR A 87 -15.04 -11.54 28.11
N ARG A 88 -14.57 -12.76 28.34
CA ARG A 88 -14.19 -13.70 27.28
C ARG A 88 -15.36 -14.63 26.98
N ILE A 89 -15.86 -14.57 25.76
CA ILE A 89 -17.02 -15.33 25.27
C ILE A 89 -16.52 -16.38 24.29
N ALA A 90 -16.83 -17.65 24.57
CA ALA A 90 -16.52 -18.78 23.71
C ALA A 90 -17.59 -19.00 22.64
N GLU A 91 -17.18 -19.68 21.56
CA GLU A 91 -18.07 -20.23 20.55
C GLU A 91 -19.18 -21.04 21.23
N PRO A 92 -20.47 -20.84 20.85
CA PRO A 92 -21.55 -21.58 21.48
C PRO A 92 -21.40 -23.08 21.25
N THR A 93 -21.51 -23.84 22.34
CA THR A 93 -21.36 -25.31 22.33
C THR A 93 -22.57 -26.01 21.71
N SER A 94 -23.72 -25.34 21.63
CA SER A 94 -24.92 -25.85 20.96
C SER A 94 -25.27 -24.97 19.77
N LYS A 95 -25.09 -25.51 18.56
CA LYS A 95 -25.46 -24.84 17.30
C LYS A 95 -26.94 -25.05 17.00
N ALA A 96 -27.51 -24.12 16.23
CA ALA A 96 -28.88 -24.19 15.76
C ALA A 96 -29.04 -25.45 14.90
N THR A 97 -30.06 -26.26 15.18
CA THR A 97 -30.25 -27.54 14.48
C THR A 97 -30.90 -27.39 13.10
N GLN A 98 -31.48 -26.23 12.80
CA GLN A 98 -32.07 -25.91 11.50
C GLN A 98 -31.20 -24.87 10.77
N PHE A 99 -31.43 -23.59 11.05
CA PHE A 99 -30.59 -22.48 10.59
C PHE A 99 -30.54 -21.40 11.67
N LEU A 100 -29.52 -20.56 11.66
CA LEU A 100 -29.39 -19.46 12.61
C LEU A 100 -30.34 -18.32 12.22
N ALA A 101 -31.46 -18.18 12.93
CA ALA A 101 -32.43 -17.11 12.77
C ALA A 101 -32.21 -16.02 13.83
N SER A 102 -32.37 -16.36 15.11
CA SER A 102 -32.14 -15.44 16.23
C SER A 102 -30.67 -15.49 16.66
N GLU A 103 -29.95 -14.41 16.35
CA GLU A 103 -28.63 -14.15 16.91
C GLU A 103 -28.74 -13.62 18.35
N HIS A 104 -27.68 -13.80 19.13
CA HIS A 104 -27.55 -13.26 20.48
C HIS A 104 -26.71 -11.99 20.47
N VAL A 105 -27.17 -10.98 21.18
CA VAL A 105 -26.48 -9.70 21.37
C VAL A 105 -26.04 -9.55 22.82
N ILE A 106 -24.94 -8.81 23.02
CA ILE A 106 -24.50 -8.43 24.37
C ILE A 106 -25.42 -7.34 24.94
N TYR A 107 -25.84 -7.57 26.17
CA TYR A 107 -26.41 -6.58 27.07
C TYR A 107 -25.41 -6.33 28.20
N TYR A 108 -25.22 -5.07 28.57
CA TYR A 108 -24.23 -4.68 29.58
C TYR A 108 -24.80 -3.68 30.57
N GLN A 109 -24.62 -3.94 31.87
CA GLN A 109 -24.99 -3.03 32.93
C GLN A 109 -23.83 -2.05 33.20
N PHE A 110 -23.92 -0.85 32.65
CA PHE A 110 -22.87 0.17 32.80
C PHE A 110 -22.80 0.70 34.25
N PRO A 111 -21.61 0.79 34.87
CA PRO A 111 -21.47 1.30 36.23
C PRO A 111 -21.78 2.79 36.38
N THR A 112 -21.58 3.58 35.34
CA THR A 112 -21.76 5.03 35.32
C THR A 112 -22.49 5.46 34.05
N LYS A 113 -23.17 6.61 34.10
CA LYS A 113 -23.81 7.23 32.93
C LYS A 113 -22.86 8.22 32.27
N GLU A 114 -21.96 7.69 31.46
CA GLU A 114 -21.01 8.43 30.62
C GLU A 114 -20.82 7.67 29.31
N ASP A 115 -20.10 8.24 28.34
CA ASP A 115 -19.78 7.52 27.11
C ASP A 115 -18.84 6.32 27.41
N TYR A 116 -19.05 5.19 26.74
CA TYR A 116 -18.18 4.02 26.83
C TYR A 116 -17.61 3.62 25.47
N SER A 117 -16.35 3.19 25.49
CA SER A 117 -15.69 2.49 24.40
C SER A 117 -15.66 0.99 24.72
N VAL A 118 -16.11 0.18 23.77
CA VAL A 118 -15.99 -1.28 23.83
C VAL A 118 -14.85 -1.70 22.92
N TYR A 119 -13.87 -2.38 23.51
CA TYR A 119 -12.71 -2.92 22.80
C TYR A 119 -12.83 -4.43 22.69
N GLN A 120 -12.29 -4.97 21.61
CA GLN A 120 -11.97 -6.38 21.48
C GLN A 120 -10.47 -6.57 21.76
N LEU A 121 -10.13 -7.55 22.60
CA LEU A 121 -8.76 -8.02 22.81
C LEU A 121 -8.57 -9.30 21.98
N ALA A 122 -7.66 -9.25 21.02
CA ALA A 122 -7.27 -10.36 20.15
C ALA A 122 -5.78 -10.66 20.33
N GLY A 123 -5.46 -11.75 21.04
CA GLY A 123 -4.10 -11.97 21.53
C GLY A 123 -3.75 -10.92 22.59
N ASP A 124 -2.76 -10.09 22.30
CA ASP A 124 -2.30 -8.97 23.13
C ASP A 124 -2.70 -7.58 22.60
N ALA A 125 -3.36 -7.54 21.43
CA ALA A 125 -3.76 -6.32 20.74
C ALA A 125 -5.21 -5.93 21.05
N VAL A 126 -5.44 -4.64 21.27
CA VAL A 126 -6.75 -4.05 21.53
C VAL A 126 -7.24 -3.27 20.31
N SER A 127 -8.49 -3.46 19.93
CA SER A 127 -9.14 -2.73 18.84
C SER A 127 -10.52 -2.23 19.27
N LEU A 128 -10.84 -0.97 18.98
CA LEU A 128 -12.17 -0.42 19.23
C LEU A 128 -13.20 -1.12 18.34
N VAL A 129 -14.28 -1.64 18.92
CA VAL A 129 -15.38 -2.31 18.18
C VAL A 129 -16.72 -1.60 18.32
N LYS A 130 -16.92 -0.80 19.37
CA LYS A 130 -18.16 -0.04 19.56
C LYS A 130 -17.95 1.20 20.42
N GLN A 131 -18.68 2.26 20.11
CA GLN A 131 -18.92 3.39 21.01
C GLN A 131 -20.37 3.31 21.50
N VAL A 132 -20.59 3.53 22.79
CA VAL A 132 -21.90 3.57 23.44
C VAL A 132 -22.08 4.95 24.06
N SER A 133 -23.11 5.69 23.63
CA SER A 133 -23.35 7.05 24.09
C SER A 133 -23.95 7.05 25.49
N ALA A 134 -23.59 8.04 26.32
CA ALA A 134 -24.19 8.26 27.64
C ALA A 134 -25.73 8.38 27.58
N VAL A 135 -26.28 8.86 26.45
CA VAL A 135 -27.74 9.00 26.27
C VAL A 135 -28.45 7.65 26.12
N ASP A 136 -27.74 6.63 25.63
CA ASP A 136 -28.27 5.28 25.44
C ASP A 136 -28.14 4.44 26.73
N ILE A 137 -27.45 4.96 27.74
CA ILE A 137 -27.18 4.27 29.00
C ILE A 137 -28.21 4.65 30.06
N SER A 138 -28.88 3.61 30.58
CA SER A 138 -29.65 3.66 31.81
C SER A 138 -28.81 3.12 32.97
N ILE A 139 -28.77 3.85 34.09
CA ILE A 139 -28.09 3.47 35.35
C ILE A 139 -29.01 2.69 36.29
N THR A 140 -30.07 2.08 35.75
CA THR A 140 -30.93 1.16 36.49
C THR A 140 -30.21 -0.18 36.74
N SER A 141 -30.82 -1.07 37.52
CA SER A 141 -30.31 -2.44 37.71
C SER A 141 -30.37 -3.30 36.43
N ALA A 142 -31.01 -2.83 35.37
CA ALA A 142 -31.19 -3.58 34.13
C ALA A 142 -30.02 -3.33 33.15
N PRO A 143 -29.42 -4.40 32.58
CA PRO A 143 -28.46 -4.28 31.49
C PRO A 143 -29.03 -3.57 30.26
N VAL A 144 -28.18 -2.83 29.55
CA VAL A 144 -28.51 -2.08 28.33
C VAL A 144 -28.00 -2.83 27.10
N LYS A 145 -28.79 -2.86 26.02
CA LYS A 145 -28.40 -3.48 24.75
C LYS A 145 -27.18 -2.79 24.14
N VAL A 146 -26.10 -3.52 23.93
CA VAL A 146 -24.94 -3.04 23.16
C VAL A 146 -25.21 -3.36 21.70
N ALA A 147 -25.97 -2.47 21.05
CA ALA A 147 -26.45 -2.68 19.68
C ALA A 147 -25.30 -3.09 18.73
N THR A 148 -25.60 -4.03 17.83
CA THR A 148 -24.70 -4.61 16.81
C THR A 148 -23.56 -5.51 17.31
N LEU A 149 -23.43 -5.72 18.63
CA LEU A 149 -22.39 -6.59 19.19
C LEU A 149 -22.93 -8.02 19.39
N THR A 150 -23.04 -8.80 18.30
CA THR A 150 -23.57 -10.17 18.33
C THR A 150 -22.51 -11.23 18.58
N VAL A 151 -22.90 -12.31 19.28
CA VAL A 151 -22.00 -13.37 19.75
C VAL A 151 -22.30 -14.74 19.15
N SER A 152 -23.42 -14.91 18.42
CA SER A 152 -23.78 -16.22 17.87
C SER A 152 -22.81 -16.73 16.81
N LYS A 153 -22.08 -15.85 16.12
CA LYS A 153 -21.14 -16.24 15.05
C LYS A 153 -19.69 -16.35 15.50
N ILE A 154 -19.40 -16.25 16.81
CA ILE A 154 -18.05 -16.41 17.33
C ILE A 154 -17.49 -17.80 16.96
N LYS A 155 -16.23 -17.80 16.53
CA LYS A 155 -15.39 -18.99 16.35
C LYS A 155 -14.25 -18.95 17.37
N GLY A 156 -14.04 -20.02 18.11
CA GLY A 156 -13.07 -20.03 19.22
C GLY A 156 -13.52 -19.15 20.40
N THR A 157 -12.81 -18.06 20.68
CA THR A 157 -13.13 -17.13 21.78
C THR A 157 -12.92 -15.68 21.36
N VAL A 158 -13.70 -14.75 21.92
CA VAL A 158 -13.48 -13.31 21.81
C VAL A 158 -13.51 -12.68 23.20
N THR A 159 -12.65 -11.69 23.45
CA THR A 159 -12.64 -10.96 24.72
C THR A 159 -13.10 -9.51 24.47
N TYR A 160 -14.16 -9.09 25.14
CA TYR A 160 -14.66 -7.71 25.11
C TYR A 160 -14.34 -6.97 26.40
N VAL A 161 -14.01 -5.70 26.29
CA VAL A 161 -13.61 -4.83 27.39
C VAL A 161 -14.45 -3.57 27.34
N PHE A 162 -15.08 -3.21 28.45
CA PHE A 162 -15.99 -2.05 28.53
C PHE A 162 -15.31 -0.95 29.34
N VAL A 163 -14.94 0.14 28.68
CA VAL A 163 -14.13 1.19 29.29
C VAL A 163 -14.80 2.55 29.17
N PRO A 164 -14.94 3.31 30.27
CA PRO A 164 -15.37 4.70 30.19
C PRO A 164 -14.51 5.47 29.20
N LYS A 165 -15.10 6.30 28.35
CA LYS A 165 -14.38 7.07 27.32
C LYS A 165 -13.39 8.08 27.92
N SER A 166 -13.56 8.42 29.19
CA SER A 166 -12.62 9.21 30.00
C SER A 166 -11.31 8.47 30.29
N GLN A 167 -11.27 7.14 30.16
CA GLN A 167 -10.10 6.29 30.35
C GLN A 167 -9.54 5.84 29.01
N ARG A 168 -8.22 5.99 28.83
CA ARG A 168 -7.53 5.66 27.58
C ARG A 168 -7.11 4.19 27.55
N VAL A 169 -7.48 3.50 26.47
CA VAL A 169 -6.96 2.17 26.10
C VAL A 169 -6.30 2.27 24.75
N SER A 170 -4.98 2.03 24.70
CA SER A 170 -4.22 2.02 23.46
C SER A 170 -2.90 1.30 23.70
N SER A 171 -2.48 0.49 22.72
CA SER A 171 -1.15 -0.12 22.72
C SER A 171 -0.03 0.91 22.53
N PHE A 172 -0.35 2.14 22.12
CA PHE A 172 0.63 3.21 21.93
C PHE A 172 0.65 4.15 23.14
N THR A 173 1.82 4.69 23.50
CA THR A 173 1.91 5.70 24.55
C THR A 173 1.57 7.07 24.00
N GLU A 174 0.79 7.85 24.73
CA GLU A 174 0.52 9.25 24.39
C GLU A 174 1.81 10.08 24.53
N LEU A 175 2.18 10.79 23.47
CA LEU A 175 3.41 11.60 23.40
C LEU A 175 3.11 13.10 23.41
N GLY A 176 1.87 13.48 23.09
CA GLY A 176 1.35 14.83 23.04
C GLY A 176 -0.12 14.81 22.58
N THR A 177 -0.78 15.97 22.59
CA THR A 177 -2.20 16.06 22.21
C THR A 177 -2.43 15.50 20.80
N GLY A 178 -3.22 14.43 20.71
CA GLY A 178 -3.54 13.77 19.44
C GLY A 178 -2.39 12.97 18.83
N ILE A 179 -1.29 12.75 19.57
CA ILE A 179 -0.09 12.08 19.07
C ILE A 179 0.28 10.96 20.04
N GLU A 180 0.42 9.75 19.49
CA GLU A 180 0.87 8.59 20.23
C GLU A 180 2.01 7.90 19.48
N GLY A 181 2.80 7.10 20.17
CA GLY A 181 3.84 6.32 19.53
C GLY A 181 4.41 5.24 20.41
N ALA A 182 5.13 4.32 19.77
CA ALA A 182 5.80 3.22 20.44
C ALA A 182 6.95 2.68 19.58
N ARG A 183 7.95 2.09 20.23
CA ARG A 183 8.85 1.13 19.59
C ARG A 183 8.05 -0.17 19.40
N VAL A 184 7.82 -0.53 18.14
CA VAL A 184 7.02 -1.69 17.74
C VAL A 184 7.88 -2.93 17.49
N ASN A 185 9.18 -2.75 17.28
CA ASN A 185 10.15 -3.83 17.17
C ASN A 185 11.58 -3.32 17.41
N SER A 186 12.50 -4.20 17.78
CA SER A 186 13.94 -3.93 17.85
C SER A 186 14.69 -5.06 17.14
N THR A 187 15.58 -4.69 16.22
CA THR A 187 16.23 -5.64 15.33
C THR A 187 17.75 -5.43 15.28
N ALA A 188 18.46 -6.31 14.56
CA ALA A 188 19.89 -6.12 14.31
C ALA A 188 20.18 -4.87 13.43
N LEU A 189 19.25 -4.44 12.58
CA LEU A 189 19.39 -3.21 11.80
C LEU A 189 19.14 -1.95 12.63
N GLY A 190 18.26 -2.03 13.63
CA GLY A 190 17.76 -0.84 14.31
C GLY A 190 16.43 -1.04 15.01
N ASP A 191 15.97 0.04 15.64
CA ASP A 191 14.66 0.10 16.27
C ASP A 191 13.60 0.53 15.24
N VAL A 192 12.46 -0.16 15.25
CA VAL A 192 11.29 0.18 14.44
C VAL A 192 10.31 0.91 15.35
N ILE A 193 10.08 2.18 15.05
CA ILE A 193 9.24 3.08 15.82
C ILE A 193 8.05 3.47 14.97
N LYS A 194 6.89 3.61 15.61
CA LYS A 194 5.67 4.09 14.97
C LYS A 194 5.11 5.28 15.74
N TYR A 195 4.85 6.36 15.03
CA TYR A 195 4.07 7.50 15.50
C TYR A 195 2.70 7.47 14.83
N ARG A 196 1.65 7.84 15.56
CA ARG A 196 0.28 7.94 15.06
C ARG A 196 -0.28 9.31 15.41
N TYR A 197 -0.74 10.00 14.39
CA TYR A 197 -1.14 11.40 14.38
C TYR A 197 -2.64 11.49 14.12
N THR A 198 -3.42 11.97 15.09
CA THR A 198 -4.87 12.21 14.90
C THR A 198 -5.08 13.22 13.79
N VAL A 199 -5.90 12.88 12.81
CA VAL A 199 -6.38 13.79 11.76
C VAL A 199 -7.90 13.89 11.81
N SER A 200 -8.47 14.99 11.32
CA SER A 200 -9.92 15.19 11.23
C SER A 200 -10.57 14.32 10.15
N GLY A 201 -9.85 14.15 9.03
CA GLY A 201 -10.27 13.40 7.85
C GLY A 201 -10.13 11.89 7.94
N ARG A 202 -10.55 11.19 6.88
CA ARG A 202 -10.33 9.75 6.72
C ARG A 202 -9.11 9.53 5.81
N PRO A 203 -7.92 9.25 6.35
CA PRO A 203 -6.76 8.93 5.52
C PRO A 203 -6.97 7.61 4.78
N PHE A 204 -6.24 7.41 3.69
CA PHE A 204 -6.16 6.11 3.02
C PHE A 204 -5.69 5.03 4.00
N ASP A 205 -6.43 3.92 4.06
CA ASP A 205 -6.06 2.81 4.94
C ASP A 205 -5.09 1.85 4.28
N THR A 206 -3.85 1.82 4.74
CA THR A 206 -2.80 0.97 4.15
C THR A 206 -3.13 -0.52 4.25
N LYS A 207 -3.91 -0.94 5.26
CA LYS A 207 -4.26 -2.34 5.47
C LYS A 207 -5.54 -2.71 4.73
N LEU A 208 -6.53 -1.82 4.72
CA LEU A 208 -7.89 -2.12 4.27
C LEU A 208 -8.16 -1.66 2.83
N ASP A 209 -7.66 -0.49 2.43
CA ASP A 209 -8.06 0.11 1.15
C ASP A 209 -7.30 -0.52 -0.04
N PHE A 210 -6.13 -1.15 0.17
CA PHE A 210 -5.42 -1.96 -0.84
C PHE A 210 -4.75 -3.22 -0.26
N ASN A 211 -5.57 -4.25 -0.02
CA ASN A 211 -5.12 -5.56 0.46
C ASN A 211 -4.90 -6.60 -0.66
N ASN A 212 -4.64 -6.16 -1.88
CA ASN A 212 -4.44 -7.04 -3.04
C ASN A 212 -3.04 -7.67 -3.01
N GLY A 213 -2.98 -9.00 -2.94
CA GLY A 213 -1.75 -9.80 -2.97
C GLY A 213 -1.27 -10.14 -4.39
N PRO A 214 -0.06 -10.71 -4.54
CA PRO A 214 0.55 -10.98 -5.84
C PRO A 214 -0.27 -11.83 -6.84
N SER A 215 -1.18 -12.71 -6.38
CA SER A 215 -2.05 -13.52 -7.26
C SER A 215 -3.33 -12.81 -7.71
N THR A 216 -3.56 -11.56 -7.33
CA THR A 216 -4.78 -10.84 -7.69
C THR A 216 -4.59 -10.01 -8.96
N HIS A 217 -5.63 -9.93 -9.80
CA HIS A 217 -5.64 -9.08 -11.00
C HIS A 217 -5.25 -7.63 -10.69
N SER A 218 -5.83 -7.06 -9.63
CA SER A 218 -5.56 -5.70 -9.20
C SER A 218 -4.12 -5.47 -8.74
N ASN A 219 -3.33 -6.53 -8.52
CA ASN A 219 -1.90 -6.44 -8.25
C ASN A 219 -1.05 -6.41 -9.53
N VAL A 220 -1.59 -6.76 -10.70
CA VAL A 220 -0.89 -6.54 -11.99
C VAL A 220 -0.64 -5.06 -12.21
N TYR A 221 -1.66 -4.25 -11.97
CA TYR A 221 -1.58 -2.81 -12.06
C TYR A 221 -1.09 -2.22 -10.74
N SER A 222 -0.39 -1.09 -10.80
CA SER A 222 -0.10 -0.35 -9.59
C SER A 222 -1.33 0.43 -9.11
N ARG A 223 -1.16 1.29 -8.12
CA ARG A 223 -2.21 2.14 -7.57
C ARG A 223 -1.69 3.56 -7.50
N THR A 224 -2.58 4.53 -7.73
CA THR A 224 -2.29 5.93 -7.43
C THR A 224 -1.67 6.05 -6.05
N ARG A 225 -0.65 6.89 -5.92
CA ARG A 225 0.02 7.12 -4.63
C ARG A 225 -0.93 7.81 -3.65
N GLN A 226 -0.75 7.53 -2.36
CA GLN A 226 -1.69 7.97 -1.32
C GLN A 226 -1.05 9.01 -0.40
N PHE A 227 0.23 8.84 -0.11
CA PHE A 227 1.04 9.78 0.68
C PHE A 227 2.24 10.28 -0.12
N PHE A 228 2.50 11.59 -0.02
CA PHE A 228 3.64 12.24 -0.65
C PHE A 228 4.46 12.95 0.42
N LEU A 229 5.74 12.62 0.47
CA LEU A 229 6.63 13.10 1.49
C LEU A 229 7.31 14.39 1.03
N VAL A 230 7.09 15.50 1.74
CA VAL A 230 7.59 16.84 1.39
C VAL A 230 8.35 17.52 2.54
N THR A 231 9.35 18.34 2.23
CA THR A 231 10.08 19.13 3.23
C THR A 231 9.92 20.61 2.96
N ASN A 232 9.81 21.44 4.01
CA ASN A 232 9.87 22.89 3.87
C ASN A 232 11.30 23.43 4.00
N SER A 233 11.48 24.74 3.78
CA SER A 233 12.78 25.43 3.85
C SER A 233 13.47 25.35 5.22
N ASN A 234 12.72 25.09 6.29
CA ASN A 234 13.26 24.91 7.64
C ASN A 234 13.65 23.45 7.91
N GLY A 235 13.56 22.56 6.92
CA GLY A 235 13.78 21.12 7.08
C GLY A 235 12.64 20.41 7.82
N GLN A 236 11.49 21.06 8.00
CA GLN A 236 10.32 20.43 8.60
C GLN A 236 9.74 19.41 7.62
N ARG A 237 9.41 18.24 8.16
CA ARG A 237 8.82 17.12 7.41
C ARG A 237 7.32 17.29 7.32
N GLY A 238 6.76 17.10 6.13
CA GLY A 238 5.33 17.12 5.88
C GLY A 238 4.85 15.96 5.01
N VAL A 239 3.58 15.63 5.16
CA VAL A 239 2.92 14.61 4.33
C VAL A 239 1.76 15.26 3.60
N VAL A 240 1.77 15.25 2.28
CA VAL A 240 0.60 15.63 1.47
C VAL A 240 -0.25 14.39 1.24
N TRP A 241 -1.55 14.50 1.49
CA TRP A 241 -2.51 13.40 1.40
C TRP A 241 -3.90 13.90 1.06
N GLN A 242 -4.77 12.98 0.64
CA GLN A 242 -6.16 13.29 0.29
C GLN A 242 -7.12 12.53 1.22
N ASP A 243 -8.10 13.24 1.76
CA ASP A 243 -9.19 12.68 2.55
C ASP A 243 -10.10 11.81 1.67
N LYS A 244 -10.39 10.60 2.15
CA LYS A 244 -11.24 9.63 1.48
C LYS A 244 -12.73 9.95 1.60
N ASP A 245 -13.16 10.75 2.58
CA ASP A 245 -14.57 11.08 2.80
C ASP A 245 -15.04 12.23 1.92
N ASP A 246 -14.28 13.34 1.84
CA ASP A 246 -14.68 14.57 1.15
C ASP A 246 -13.75 15.00 0.01
N ALA A 247 -12.67 14.25 -0.24
CA ALA A 247 -11.65 14.53 -1.24
C ALA A 247 -10.80 15.79 -0.99
N SER A 248 -10.87 16.40 0.20
CA SER A 248 -9.97 17.48 0.60
C SER A 248 -8.51 17.05 0.54
N ILE A 249 -7.65 17.95 0.06
CA ILE A 249 -6.21 17.71 0.00
C ILE A 249 -5.57 18.48 1.14
N GLN A 250 -4.70 17.83 1.90
CA GLN A 250 -4.13 18.37 3.11
C GLN A 250 -2.61 18.17 3.12
N VAL A 251 -1.89 19.05 3.81
CA VAL A 251 -0.51 18.81 4.25
C VAL A 251 -0.46 18.74 5.76
N THR A 252 0.09 17.65 6.30
CA THR A 252 0.36 17.50 7.72
C THR A 252 1.85 17.71 7.97
N TRP A 253 2.21 18.85 8.55
CA TRP A 253 3.56 19.19 8.98
C TRP A 253 3.84 18.61 10.37
N LEU A 254 4.97 17.93 10.50
CA LEU A 254 5.42 17.26 11.71
C LEU A 254 6.45 18.13 12.44
N GLY A 255 6.33 18.24 13.76
CA GLY A 255 7.33 18.90 14.58
C GLY A 255 8.70 18.22 14.46
N SER A 256 9.79 18.95 14.70
CA SER A 256 11.15 18.40 14.65
C SER A 256 11.35 17.21 15.60
N ASN A 257 10.71 17.25 16.78
CA ASN A 257 10.70 16.17 17.76
C ASN A 257 9.65 15.08 17.50
N LEU A 258 8.85 15.21 16.43
CA LEU A 258 7.76 14.31 16.05
C LEU A 258 6.59 14.23 17.06
N LYS A 259 6.56 15.09 18.09
CA LYS A 259 5.54 15.14 19.16
C LYS A 259 4.57 16.32 19.03
N THR A 260 4.65 17.06 17.94
CA THR A 260 3.68 18.08 17.54
C THR A 260 3.36 17.94 16.07
N GLN A 261 2.21 18.46 15.66
CA GLN A 261 1.79 18.47 14.26
C GLN A 261 0.94 19.69 13.94
N GLN A 262 0.84 20.00 12.66
CA GLN A 262 -0.13 20.95 12.11
C GLN A 262 -0.64 20.42 10.77
N THR A 263 -1.95 20.30 10.63
CA THR A 263 -2.58 19.96 9.35
C THR A 263 -3.21 21.21 8.73
N LEU A 264 -2.94 21.43 7.46
CA LEU A 264 -3.42 22.57 6.68
C LEU A 264 -4.10 22.06 5.42
N ASP A 265 -5.24 22.66 5.08
CA ASP A 265 -5.90 22.40 3.81
C ASP A 265 -5.11 23.02 2.66
N LEU A 266 -5.04 22.30 1.54
CA LEU A 266 -4.51 22.77 0.27
C LEU A 266 -5.66 22.99 -0.72
N PRO A 267 -5.53 23.91 -1.68
CA PRO A 267 -6.49 24.05 -2.77
C PRO A 267 -6.83 22.72 -3.45
N PHE A 268 -8.12 22.43 -3.60
CA PHE A 268 -8.59 21.20 -4.24
C PHE A 268 -9.93 21.39 -4.95
N SER A 269 -10.37 20.34 -5.64
CA SER A 269 -11.74 20.21 -6.16
C SER A 269 -12.25 18.81 -5.83
N THR A 270 -13.50 18.70 -5.41
CA THR A 270 -14.09 17.46 -4.88
C THR A 270 -14.16 16.34 -5.95
N ASP A 271 -14.18 16.71 -7.22
CA ASP A 271 -14.19 15.81 -8.38
C ASP A 271 -12.79 15.41 -8.88
N THR A 272 -11.73 15.69 -8.12
CA THR A 272 -10.34 15.36 -8.49
C THR A 272 -9.68 14.40 -7.51
N ASP A 273 -8.75 13.59 -8.03
CA ASP A 273 -7.79 12.81 -7.25
C ASP A 273 -6.46 13.56 -7.14
N LEU A 274 -5.81 13.48 -5.98
CA LEU A 274 -4.40 13.85 -5.84
C LEU A 274 -3.53 12.78 -6.49
N VAL A 275 -2.74 13.14 -7.50
CA VAL A 275 -1.99 12.13 -8.30
C VAL A 275 -0.48 12.19 -8.09
N ALA A 276 0.07 13.38 -7.80
CA ALA A 276 1.49 13.56 -7.52
C ALA A 276 1.73 14.81 -6.67
N ALA A 277 2.77 14.80 -5.82
CA ALA A 277 3.25 15.99 -5.12
C ALA A 277 4.76 15.95 -4.87
N THR A 278 5.39 17.12 -4.77
CA THR A 278 6.79 17.34 -4.40
C THR A 278 6.93 18.71 -3.72
N ALA A 279 8.11 19.01 -3.17
CA ALA A 279 8.46 20.35 -2.71
C ALA A 279 9.78 20.83 -3.31
N ASP A 280 10.01 22.15 -3.27
CA ASP A 280 11.34 22.74 -3.52
C ASP A 280 12.08 23.10 -2.22
N ASN A 281 13.34 23.52 -2.36
CA ASN A 281 14.19 23.90 -1.22
C ASN A 281 13.73 25.18 -0.50
N LEU A 282 12.81 25.95 -1.10
CA LEU A 282 12.21 27.13 -0.46
C LEU A 282 10.95 26.74 0.34
N GLY A 283 10.52 25.49 0.27
CA GLY A 283 9.33 24.97 0.92
C GLY A 283 8.04 25.29 0.18
N ASN A 284 8.11 25.63 -1.11
CA ASN A 284 6.91 25.63 -1.94
C ASN A 284 6.51 24.19 -2.22
N LEU A 285 5.21 23.90 -2.10
CA LEU A 285 4.64 22.62 -2.48
C LEU A 285 4.14 22.70 -3.91
N TYR A 286 4.37 21.64 -4.67
CA TYR A 286 3.82 21.45 -6.01
C TYR A 286 3.03 20.16 -6.02
N TYR A 287 1.78 20.20 -6.47
CA TYR A 287 0.97 19.00 -6.56
C TYR A 287 0.03 19.05 -7.75
N LEU A 288 -0.19 17.87 -8.34
CA LEU A 288 -1.04 17.65 -9.49
C LEU A 288 -2.33 16.98 -9.02
N THR A 289 -3.46 17.54 -9.44
CA THR A 289 -4.77 16.90 -9.32
C THR A 289 -5.31 16.54 -10.70
N LEU A 290 -6.14 15.50 -10.76
CA LEU A 290 -6.73 15.03 -12.01
C LEU A 290 -8.18 14.62 -11.79
N GLN A 291 -9.06 15.02 -12.71
CA GLN A 291 -10.49 14.79 -12.64
C GLN A 291 -10.85 13.30 -12.67
N LYS A 292 -11.56 12.83 -11.64
CA LYS A 292 -11.98 11.44 -11.42
C LYS A 292 -12.79 10.85 -12.56
N GLY A 293 -12.58 9.60 -12.93
CA GLY A 293 -13.41 8.88 -13.91
C GLY A 293 -12.84 8.86 -15.33
N SER A 294 -13.70 8.51 -16.31
CA SER A 294 -13.32 8.32 -17.70
C SER A 294 -14.08 9.26 -18.63
N GLY A 295 -13.36 9.84 -19.59
CA GLY A 295 -13.92 10.62 -20.70
C GLY A 295 -14.10 9.80 -21.97
N VAL A 296 -13.92 8.47 -21.94
CA VAL A 296 -14.09 7.61 -23.12
C VAL A 296 -15.57 7.65 -23.54
N ASN A 297 -15.82 8.00 -24.80
CA ASN A 297 -17.19 8.15 -25.31
C ASN A 297 -17.28 7.70 -26.78
N GLY A 298 -18.39 7.04 -27.13
CA GLY A 298 -18.68 6.58 -28.48
C GLY A 298 -18.77 7.70 -29.52
N SER A 299 -19.22 8.90 -29.13
CA SER A 299 -19.32 10.07 -30.02
C SER A 299 -18.05 10.92 -30.08
N GLY A 300 -16.99 10.55 -29.36
CA GLY A 300 -15.74 11.31 -29.28
C GLY A 300 -15.30 11.52 -27.84
N ASP A 301 -14.03 11.23 -27.57
CA ASP A 301 -13.47 11.28 -26.22
C ASP A 301 -13.42 12.69 -25.65
N ILE A 302 -13.60 12.78 -24.33
CA ILE A 302 -13.57 14.03 -23.57
C ILE A 302 -12.29 14.07 -22.74
N ALA A 303 -11.50 15.14 -22.90
CA ALA A 303 -10.29 15.32 -22.11
C ALA A 303 -10.61 15.52 -20.62
N ARG A 304 -9.82 14.91 -19.73
CA ARG A 304 -9.97 15.09 -18.27
C ARG A 304 -9.28 16.37 -17.81
N VAL A 305 -9.83 17.06 -16.82
CA VAL A 305 -9.15 18.25 -16.26
C VAL A 305 -7.97 17.82 -15.39
N ALA A 306 -6.77 18.34 -15.67
CA ALA A 306 -5.60 18.19 -14.81
C ALA A 306 -5.10 19.58 -14.39
N THR A 307 -4.82 19.76 -13.10
CA THR A 307 -4.39 21.06 -12.55
C THR A 307 -3.14 20.91 -11.70
N LEU A 308 -2.09 21.64 -12.08
CA LEU A 308 -0.86 21.74 -11.31
C LEU A 308 -0.94 22.98 -10.41
N PHE A 309 -0.70 22.79 -9.12
CA PHE A 309 -0.71 23.85 -8.11
C PHE A 309 0.71 24.13 -7.60
N LYS A 310 0.92 25.37 -7.17
CA LYS A 310 2.04 25.79 -6.32
C LYS A 310 1.48 26.48 -5.10
N THR A 311 1.85 26.04 -3.90
CA THR A 311 1.52 26.72 -2.64
C THR A 311 2.79 27.02 -1.86
N ASN A 312 2.72 27.94 -0.91
CA ASN A 312 3.76 28.02 0.12
C ASN A 312 3.56 26.93 1.19
N ALA A 313 4.48 26.85 2.15
CA ALA A 313 4.40 25.89 3.25
C ALA A 313 3.17 26.08 4.16
N ALA A 314 2.57 27.28 4.18
CA ALA A 314 1.34 27.56 4.93
C ALA A 314 0.06 27.16 4.18
N GLY A 315 0.18 26.47 3.04
CA GLY A 315 -0.95 26.03 2.21
C GLY A 315 -1.58 27.13 1.37
N GLN A 316 -1.04 28.36 1.40
CA GLN A 316 -1.56 29.45 0.58
C GLN A 316 -1.16 29.24 -0.87
N GLU A 317 -2.14 29.32 -1.77
CA GLU A 317 -1.90 29.24 -3.20
C GLU A 317 -1.05 30.40 -3.70
N LEU A 318 0.00 30.06 -4.43
CA LEU A 318 0.84 31.01 -5.14
C LEU A 318 0.51 31.01 -6.63
N LEU A 319 0.32 29.82 -7.22
CA LEU A 319 -0.01 29.64 -8.63
C LEU A 319 -0.89 28.40 -8.84
N ARG A 320 -1.72 28.45 -9.88
CA ARG A 320 -2.44 27.29 -10.42
C ARG A 320 -2.38 27.29 -11.95
N LYS A 321 -2.28 26.12 -12.56
CA LYS A 321 -2.28 25.95 -14.01
C LYS A 321 -3.07 24.71 -14.42
N THR A 322 -4.12 24.92 -15.21
CA THR A 322 -4.79 23.82 -15.93
C THR A 322 -3.91 23.37 -17.10
N LEU A 323 -3.67 22.07 -17.18
CA LEU A 323 -2.82 21.46 -18.20
C LEU A 323 -3.67 21.05 -19.41
N ASP A 324 -3.08 21.13 -20.60
CA ASP A 324 -3.70 20.61 -21.81
C ASP A 324 -3.68 19.08 -21.80
N THR A 325 -4.83 18.45 -21.66
CA THR A 325 -5.02 17.00 -21.65
C THR A 325 -5.65 16.45 -22.94
N THR A 326 -5.77 17.29 -23.97
CA THR A 326 -6.21 16.88 -25.31
C THR A 326 -5.16 15.99 -25.99
N THR A 327 -5.48 15.47 -27.18
CA THR A 327 -4.56 14.68 -28.02
C THR A 327 -3.22 15.37 -28.29
N ALA A 328 -3.18 16.70 -28.36
CA ALA A 328 -1.98 17.48 -28.62
C ALA A 328 -1.11 17.72 -27.38
N GLY A 329 -1.71 17.68 -26.19
CA GLY A 329 -1.05 17.93 -24.92
C GLY A 329 -0.59 16.65 -24.23
N LEU A 330 -1.10 16.43 -23.02
CA LEU A 330 -0.82 15.25 -22.22
C LEU A 330 -1.56 14.00 -22.72
N ASN A 331 -2.57 14.16 -23.58
CA ASN A 331 -3.35 13.05 -24.14
C ASN A 331 -3.93 12.15 -23.04
N ILE A 332 -4.79 12.71 -22.18
CA ILE A 332 -5.42 12.02 -21.05
C ILE A 332 -6.94 12.03 -21.23
N VAL A 333 -7.51 10.84 -21.45
CA VAL A 333 -8.97 10.61 -21.43
C VAL A 333 -9.43 9.97 -20.11
N SER A 334 -8.53 9.31 -19.39
CA SER A 334 -8.80 8.80 -18.04
C SER A 334 -7.51 8.64 -17.25
N PHE A 335 -7.63 8.85 -15.95
CA PHE A 335 -6.67 8.47 -14.93
C PHE A 335 -7.49 7.79 -13.82
N GLY A 336 -6.98 6.67 -13.31
CA GLY A 336 -7.72 5.84 -12.36
C GLY A 336 -7.16 4.43 -12.30
N ASP A 337 -7.68 3.64 -11.35
CA ASP A 337 -7.25 2.31 -10.91
C ASP A 337 -6.28 1.60 -11.86
N GLY A 338 -4.99 1.75 -11.56
CA GLY A 338 -3.91 1.12 -12.30
C GLY A 338 -2.80 2.07 -12.79
N ASN A 339 -3.07 3.37 -12.80
CA ASN A 339 -2.11 4.40 -13.21
C ASN A 339 -1.37 5.01 -12.03
N VAL A 340 -0.14 5.46 -12.28
CA VAL A 340 0.74 6.11 -11.29
C VAL A 340 1.33 7.37 -11.89
N ALA A 341 1.58 8.37 -11.05
CA ALA A 341 2.38 9.52 -11.41
C ALA A 341 3.54 9.71 -10.42
N SER A 342 4.63 10.30 -10.89
CA SER A 342 5.79 10.66 -10.08
C SER A 342 6.26 12.05 -10.50
N LEU A 343 6.34 12.96 -9.53
CA LEU A 343 6.72 14.36 -9.72
C LEU A 343 7.96 14.64 -8.88
N GLN A 344 8.97 15.29 -9.46
CA GLN A 344 10.18 15.71 -8.76
C GLN A 344 10.53 17.14 -9.12
N HIS A 345 11.10 17.88 -8.17
CA HIS A 345 11.62 19.22 -8.39
C HIS A 345 13.15 19.22 -8.45
N VAL A 346 13.74 19.91 -9.43
CA VAL A 346 15.17 20.21 -9.45
C VAL A 346 15.47 21.47 -10.25
N ASN A 347 16.37 22.32 -9.75
CA ASN A 347 16.84 23.54 -10.44
C ASN A 347 15.73 24.43 -11.05
N GLY A 348 14.64 24.65 -10.32
CA GLY A 348 13.54 25.51 -10.78
C GLY A 348 12.65 24.85 -11.84
N THR A 349 12.74 23.52 -11.99
CA THR A 349 11.96 22.74 -12.94
C THR A 349 11.25 21.60 -12.23
N LEU A 350 10.14 21.15 -12.81
CA LEU A 350 9.40 19.98 -12.33
C LEU A 350 9.40 18.91 -13.42
N GLY A 351 9.83 17.70 -13.08
CA GLY A 351 9.78 16.54 -13.95
C GLY A 351 8.61 15.65 -13.55
N LEU A 352 7.83 15.20 -14.52
CA LEU A 352 6.67 14.33 -14.33
C LEU A 352 6.81 13.10 -15.23
N ILE A 353 6.62 11.91 -14.66
CA ILE A 353 6.19 10.71 -15.39
C ILE A 353 4.78 10.39 -14.93
N ILE A 354 3.84 10.25 -15.86
CA ILE A 354 2.44 9.94 -15.55
C ILE A 354 1.87 8.89 -16.50
N GLY A 355 1.37 7.79 -15.93
CA GLY A 355 0.54 6.81 -16.61
C GLY A 355 -0.85 7.35 -16.91
N ARG A 356 -1.43 6.98 -18.05
CA ARG A 356 -2.75 7.44 -18.49
C ARG A 356 -3.39 6.44 -19.45
N GLN A 357 -4.71 6.54 -19.56
CA GLN A 357 -5.40 6.14 -20.77
C GLN A 357 -5.44 7.33 -21.74
N MET A 358 -5.09 7.07 -22.99
CA MET A 358 -5.01 8.06 -24.05
C MET A 358 -6.33 8.20 -24.80
N HIS A 359 -6.52 9.35 -25.44
CA HIS A 359 -7.57 9.54 -26.43
C HIS A 359 -7.42 8.51 -27.57
N ARG A 360 -8.54 8.21 -28.21
CA ARG A 360 -8.65 7.18 -29.23
C ARG A 360 -7.67 7.44 -30.36
N SER A 361 -6.90 6.40 -30.70
CA SER A 361 -5.95 6.44 -31.81
C SER A 361 -6.63 6.10 -33.14
N SER A 362 -5.88 6.13 -34.25
CA SER A 362 -6.42 5.85 -35.58
C SER A 362 -6.95 4.42 -35.75
N ASP A 363 -6.57 3.49 -34.88
CA ASP A 363 -7.11 2.13 -34.83
C ASP A 363 -8.46 2.00 -34.10
N GLY A 364 -9.01 3.13 -33.61
CA GLY A 364 -10.28 3.16 -32.91
C GLY A 364 -10.20 2.76 -31.43
N LEU A 365 -8.99 2.54 -30.88
CA LEU A 365 -8.79 2.11 -29.49
C LEU A 365 -8.19 3.22 -28.61
N ASN A 366 -8.56 3.18 -27.33
CA ASN A 366 -8.01 4.01 -26.26
C ASN A 366 -6.87 3.27 -25.56
N HIS A 367 -5.66 3.42 -26.07
CA HIS A 367 -4.45 2.77 -25.53
C HIS A 367 -4.01 3.34 -24.19
N GLN A 368 -3.31 2.55 -23.39
CA GLN A 368 -2.65 2.99 -22.16
C GLN A 368 -1.15 3.25 -22.38
N GLY A 369 -0.57 4.13 -21.58
CA GLY A 369 0.87 4.40 -21.61
C GLY A 369 1.26 5.50 -20.63
N ALA A 370 2.56 5.71 -20.42
CA ALA A 370 3.04 6.87 -19.65
C ALA A 370 3.67 7.94 -20.54
N ILE A 371 3.78 9.15 -20.01
CA ILE A 371 4.38 10.31 -20.68
C ILE A 371 5.35 11.00 -19.73
N ALA A 372 6.48 11.47 -20.28
CA ALA A 372 7.43 12.28 -19.54
C ALA A 372 7.30 13.75 -19.94
N VAL A 373 7.21 14.65 -18.96
CA VAL A 373 6.99 16.09 -19.17
C VAL A 373 7.84 16.89 -18.20
N VAL A 374 8.33 18.04 -18.64
CA VAL A 374 9.04 19.03 -17.81
C VAL A 374 8.25 20.33 -17.79
N PHE A 375 8.14 20.91 -16.61
CA PHE A 375 7.52 22.21 -16.36
C PHE A 375 8.53 23.19 -15.79
N ASP A 376 8.32 24.48 -16.04
CA ASP A 376 8.98 25.55 -15.31
C ASP A 376 8.27 25.74 -13.95
N ALA A 377 9.01 25.73 -12.84
CA ALA A 377 8.42 25.77 -11.49
C ALA A 377 7.93 27.17 -11.07
N ASN A 378 8.27 28.22 -11.81
CA ASN A 378 7.85 29.60 -11.55
C ASN A 378 6.57 29.98 -12.29
N THR A 379 6.25 29.27 -13.37
CA THR A 379 5.09 29.55 -14.23
C THR A 379 4.14 28.37 -14.36
N LEU A 380 4.57 27.18 -13.92
CA LEU A 380 3.88 25.89 -14.09
C LEU A 380 3.60 25.51 -15.55
N SER A 381 4.26 26.19 -16.51
CA SER A 381 4.06 25.95 -17.94
C SER A 381 4.93 24.79 -18.41
N VAL A 382 4.40 23.99 -19.33
CA VAL A 382 5.14 22.90 -19.98
C VAL A 382 6.30 23.51 -20.78
N THR A 383 7.53 23.20 -20.41
CA THR A 383 8.73 23.57 -21.17
C THR A 383 9.11 22.47 -22.14
N LYS A 384 8.80 21.22 -21.80
CA LYS A 384 9.07 20.08 -22.67
C LYS A 384 8.09 18.94 -22.48
N ASN A 385 7.48 18.50 -23.57
CA ASN A 385 6.79 17.21 -23.65
C ASN A 385 7.70 16.21 -24.38
N TRP A 386 8.11 15.15 -23.69
CA TRP A 386 8.99 14.11 -24.25
C TRP A 386 8.24 12.94 -24.89
N GLY A 387 6.91 13.01 -24.91
CA GLY A 387 6.07 11.92 -25.38
C GLY A 387 6.20 10.68 -24.51
N GLN A 388 5.84 9.55 -25.11
CA GLN A 388 5.63 8.29 -24.41
C GLN A 388 6.92 7.74 -23.77
N THR A 389 6.80 7.18 -22.57
CA THR A 389 7.89 6.46 -21.88
C THR A 389 7.79 4.96 -22.13
N SER A 390 6.60 4.39 -21.95
CA SER A 390 6.29 2.99 -22.24
C SER A 390 4.85 2.81 -22.77
N GLY A 391 4.62 1.74 -23.54
CA GLY A 391 3.29 1.19 -23.81
C GLY A 391 2.76 0.44 -22.60
N HIS A 392 1.52 0.75 -22.20
CA HIS A 392 0.88 0.31 -20.96
C HIS A 392 1.82 0.40 -19.73
N SER A 393 2.01 1.63 -19.24
CA SER A 393 2.74 1.89 -18.00
C SER A 393 1.91 1.43 -16.80
N PHE A 394 2.39 0.42 -16.10
CA PHE A 394 1.75 -0.03 -14.86
C PHE A 394 2.40 0.50 -13.60
N GLU A 395 3.60 1.08 -13.70
CA GLU A 395 4.29 1.62 -12.53
C GLU A 395 5.40 2.58 -12.95
N SER A 396 5.61 3.65 -12.19
CA SER A 396 6.73 4.57 -12.42
C SER A 396 7.37 5.02 -11.11
N VAL A 397 8.66 5.30 -11.16
CA VAL A 397 9.42 5.97 -10.10
C VAL A 397 10.24 7.09 -10.74
N LEU A 398 10.32 8.24 -10.07
CA LEU A 398 11.13 9.37 -10.52
C LEU A 398 12.00 9.89 -9.38
N ALA A 399 13.29 10.06 -9.67
CA ALA A 399 14.31 10.63 -8.80
C ALA A 399 15.11 11.69 -9.58
N THR A 400 16.11 12.26 -8.93
CA THR A 400 17.07 13.19 -9.53
C THR A 400 18.49 12.68 -9.33
N ASN A 401 19.43 13.10 -10.18
CA ASN A 401 20.84 12.77 -10.05
C ASN A 401 21.68 13.99 -9.64
N ALA A 402 22.97 13.77 -9.37
CA ALA A 402 23.93 14.80 -8.99
C ALA A 402 24.17 15.86 -10.07
N GLN A 403 23.78 15.59 -11.33
CA GLN A 403 23.82 16.54 -12.44
C GLN A 403 22.52 17.35 -12.58
N ASN A 404 21.59 17.22 -11.63
CA ASN A 404 20.27 17.86 -11.65
C ASN A 404 19.39 17.43 -12.84
N GLU A 405 19.56 16.20 -13.31
CA GLU A 405 18.70 15.58 -14.31
C GLU A 405 17.64 14.72 -13.63
N PHE A 406 16.50 14.53 -14.29
CA PHE A 406 15.49 13.58 -13.86
C PHE A 406 15.90 12.17 -14.29
N VAL A 407 15.88 11.23 -13.35
CA VAL A 407 16.15 9.82 -13.59
C VAL A 407 14.97 9.01 -13.10
N GLY A 408 14.33 8.26 -14.00
CA GLY A 408 13.12 7.53 -13.67
C GLY A 408 13.12 6.13 -14.26
N ILE A 409 12.31 5.26 -13.66
CA ILE A 409 12.01 3.94 -14.20
C ILE A 409 10.51 3.80 -14.45
N ASP A 410 10.16 3.10 -15.51
CA ASP A 410 8.78 2.86 -15.96
C ASP A 410 8.59 1.39 -16.35
N LEU A 411 7.49 0.79 -15.93
CA LEU A 411 7.18 -0.62 -16.15
C LEU A 411 6.16 -0.77 -17.28
N GLY A 412 6.63 -1.20 -18.45
CA GLY A 412 5.80 -1.43 -19.63
C GLY A 412 5.60 -2.91 -19.92
N ASP A 413 4.45 -3.28 -20.50
CA ASP A 413 4.14 -4.66 -20.88
C ASP A 413 4.39 -4.99 -22.36
N ASN A 414 4.60 -3.99 -23.23
CA ASN A 414 4.66 -4.23 -24.68
C ASN A 414 5.71 -3.38 -25.42
N TYR A 415 5.59 -2.05 -25.41
CA TYR A 415 6.40 -1.15 -26.28
C TYR A 415 7.27 -0.15 -25.49
N PRO A 416 8.48 -0.53 -25.04
CA PRO A 416 8.99 -1.90 -24.95
C PRO A 416 8.59 -2.59 -23.63
N ARG A 417 8.42 -3.91 -23.68
CA ARG A 417 8.13 -4.79 -22.53
C ARG A 417 9.33 -4.89 -21.60
N GLY A 418 9.20 -4.42 -20.36
CA GLY A 418 10.26 -4.47 -19.37
C GLY A 418 10.29 -3.27 -18.44
N VAL A 419 11.36 -3.21 -17.64
CA VAL A 419 11.72 -2.04 -16.84
C VAL A 419 12.55 -1.10 -17.71
N ASN A 420 11.99 0.08 -17.96
CA ASN A 420 12.58 1.13 -18.77
C ASN A 420 13.28 2.13 -17.86
N LEU A 421 14.59 2.33 -18.03
CA LEU A 421 15.34 3.42 -17.41
C LEU A 421 15.30 4.65 -18.32
N HIS A 422 14.95 5.79 -17.75
CA HIS A 422 14.88 7.09 -18.41
C HIS A 422 15.79 8.10 -17.70
N LYS A 423 16.44 8.95 -18.51
CA LYS A 423 17.15 10.15 -18.05
C LYS A 423 16.73 11.32 -18.92
N PHE A 424 16.22 12.40 -18.32
CA PHE A 424 15.70 13.53 -19.09
C PHE A 424 15.84 14.89 -18.40
N THR A 425 15.86 15.94 -19.21
CA THR A 425 15.93 17.36 -18.84
C THR A 425 14.95 18.16 -19.70
N GLN A 426 15.04 19.49 -19.75
CA GLN A 426 14.29 20.28 -20.73
C GLN A 426 14.77 20.08 -22.19
N SER A 427 16.01 19.62 -22.39
CA SER A 427 16.66 19.59 -23.71
C SER A 427 17.02 18.18 -24.19
N THR A 428 17.10 17.19 -23.31
CA THR A 428 17.46 15.80 -23.65
C THR A 428 16.54 14.77 -23.00
N LYS A 429 16.31 13.65 -23.68
CA LYS A 429 15.79 12.40 -23.12
C LYS A 429 16.60 11.22 -23.66
N ARG A 430 16.93 10.28 -22.79
CA ARG A 430 17.61 9.02 -23.08
C ARG A 430 16.86 7.88 -22.40
N SER A 431 16.81 6.72 -23.04
CA SER A 431 16.08 5.57 -22.51
C SER A 431 16.71 4.24 -22.90
N ARG A 432 16.62 3.24 -22.00
CA ARG A 432 17.05 1.86 -22.21
C ARG A 432 16.17 0.91 -21.40
N VAL A 433 15.88 -0.29 -21.94
CA VAL A 433 15.34 -1.39 -21.14
C VAL A 433 16.50 -2.00 -20.35
N VAL A 434 16.28 -2.27 -19.07
CA VAL A 434 17.33 -2.76 -18.14
C VAL A 434 16.94 -4.08 -17.46
N TYR A 435 15.69 -4.52 -17.64
CA TYR A 435 15.20 -5.84 -17.28
C TYR A 435 13.96 -6.17 -18.12
N THR A 436 13.81 -7.42 -18.52
CA THR A 436 12.60 -7.92 -19.19
C THR A 436 12.19 -9.28 -18.64
N PHE A 437 11.01 -9.76 -18.98
CA PHE A 437 10.37 -10.91 -18.33
C PHE A 437 9.57 -11.73 -19.34
N LYS A 438 9.25 -12.96 -18.93
CA LYS A 438 8.40 -13.92 -19.64
C LYS A 438 7.05 -13.35 -20.08
N THR A 439 6.43 -14.01 -21.04
CA THR A 439 5.26 -13.55 -21.76
C THR A 439 4.31 -14.70 -22.04
N GLN A 440 3.03 -14.55 -21.72
CA GLN A 440 2.00 -15.52 -22.07
C GLN A 440 1.64 -15.42 -23.57
N HIS A 441 1.56 -16.56 -24.24
CA HIS A 441 1.06 -16.65 -25.62
C HIS A 441 -0.40 -17.10 -25.67
N GLY A 442 -1.04 -16.86 -26.81
CA GLY A 442 -2.42 -17.29 -27.05
C GLY A 442 -2.55 -18.82 -27.00
N THR A 443 -3.64 -19.30 -26.41
CA THR A 443 -4.00 -20.73 -26.35
C THR A 443 -5.01 -21.14 -27.43
N THR A 444 -5.37 -20.20 -28.31
CA THR A 444 -6.18 -20.41 -29.51
C THR A 444 -5.41 -19.96 -30.74
N ALA A 445 -5.62 -20.63 -31.87
CA ALA A 445 -4.94 -20.27 -33.12
C ALA A 445 -5.31 -18.86 -33.60
N THR A 446 -6.55 -18.45 -33.37
CA THR A 446 -7.08 -17.15 -33.78
C THR A 446 -6.97 -16.13 -32.66
N SER A 447 -6.38 -14.96 -32.96
CA SER A 447 -6.28 -13.83 -32.04
C SER A 447 -7.58 -13.00 -31.99
N PRO A 448 -7.74 -12.09 -31.01
CA PRO A 448 -8.89 -11.17 -30.95
C PRO A 448 -9.07 -10.30 -32.20
N ALA A 449 -8.02 -10.08 -33.00
CA ALA A 449 -8.10 -9.38 -34.28
C ALA A 449 -8.56 -10.27 -35.45
N GLY A 450 -8.89 -11.54 -35.20
CA GLY A 450 -9.34 -12.50 -36.22
C GLY A 450 -8.22 -13.14 -37.05
N ALA A 451 -6.96 -12.76 -36.83
CA ALA A 451 -5.81 -13.37 -37.49
C ALA A 451 -5.50 -14.75 -36.89
N THR A 452 -5.09 -15.70 -37.73
CA THR A 452 -4.74 -17.06 -37.31
C THR A 452 -3.23 -17.28 -37.37
N TYR A 453 -2.67 -17.91 -36.34
CA TYR A 453 -1.25 -18.12 -36.17
C TYR A 453 -0.93 -19.61 -35.97
N PRO A 454 0.27 -20.06 -36.39
CA PRO A 454 0.70 -21.44 -36.19
C PRO A 454 0.97 -21.75 -34.70
N VAL A 455 1.04 -23.05 -34.38
CA VAL A 455 1.42 -23.55 -33.05
C VAL A 455 2.83 -23.08 -32.67
N TYR A 456 3.04 -22.82 -31.39
CA TYR A 456 4.33 -22.55 -30.78
C TYR A 456 4.79 -23.78 -29.99
N PRO A 457 5.42 -24.77 -30.65
CA PRO A 457 5.68 -26.08 -30.04
C PRO A 457 6.66 -26.02 -28.87
N GLU A 458 7.59 -25.07 -28.86
CA GLU A 458 8.69 -24.96 -27.87
C GLU A 458 8.18 -24.76 -26.44
N ILE A 459 7.01 -24.15 -26.26
CA ILE A 459 6.38 -23.95 -24.93
C ILE A 459 5.06 -24.71 -24.77
N SER A 460 4.62 -25.43 -25.81
CA SER A 460 3.42 -26.25 -25.77
C SER A 460 3.72 -27.58 -25.05
N ASN A 461 2.71 -28.12 -24.37
CA ASN A 461 2.82 -29.39 -23.65
C ASN A 461 1.54 -30.23 -23.82
N ALA A 462 1.47 -31.37 -23.12
CA ALA A 462 0.34 -32.30 -23.24
C ALA A 462 -1.02 -31.71 -22.80
N THR A 463 -1.03 -30.67 -21.96
CA THR A 463 -2.26 -30.06 -21.45
C THR A 463 -2.61 -28.74 -22.12
N THR A 464 -1.63 -28.04 -22.68
CA THR A 464 -1.81 -26.69 -23.23
C THR A 464 -1.04 -26.52 -24.55
N THR A 465 -1.78 -26.16 -25.60
CA THR A 465 -1.21 -25.74 -26.89
C THR A 465 -1.14 -24.23 -26.94
N TYR A 466 0.05 -23.69 -27.19
CA TYR A 466 0.27 -22.27 -27.42
C TYR A 466 0.45 -21.98 -28.91
N TYR A 467 0.19 -20.73 -29.31
CA TYR A 467 0.29 -20.27 -30.69
C TYR A 467 1.22 -19.06 -30.79
N LYS A 468 1.73 -18.79 -32.00
CA LYS A 468 2.73 -17.73 -32.26
C LYS A 468 2.11 -16.32 -32.29
N TRP A 469 1.46 -15.93 -31.19
CA TRP A 469 0.99 -14.56 -30.91
C TRP A 469 0.79 -14.35 -29.41
N SER A 470 0.84 -13.09 -28.95
CA SER A 470 0.63 -12.72 -27.54
C SER A 470 -0.18 -11.43 -27.41
N ASN A 471 -0.96 -11.34 -26.34
CA ASN A 471 -1.61 -10.13 -25.84
C ASN A 471 -1.50 -10.07 -24.30
N ASP A 472 -0.34 -10.47 -23.77
CA ASP A 472 -0.15 -10.59 -22.33
C ASP A 472 0.18 -9.26 -21.66
N ASN A 473 -0.81 -8.70 -20.98
CA ASN A 473 -0.68 -7.46 -20.23
C ASN A 473 -0.13 -7.66 -18.80
N ARG A 474 0.41 -8.84 -18.47
CA ARG A 474 1.01 -9.08 -17.16
C ARG A 474 2.51 -8.82 -17.21
N THR A 475 3.05 -8.18 -16.18
CA THR A 475 4.47 -7.85 -16.09
C THR A 475 5.28 -8.77 -15.19
N TYR A 476 4.60 -9.54 -14.33
CA TYR A 476 5.24 -10.44 -13.35
C TYR A 476 6.31 -9.74 -12.49
N THR A 477 6.20 -8.42 -12.35
CA THR A 477 7.24 -7.52 -11.85
C THR A 477 6.61 -6.35 -11.10
N GLU A 478 7.24 -5.89 -10.02
CA GLU A 478 6.97 -4.58 -9.41
C GLU A 478 8.28 -3.77 -9.36
N LEU A 479 8.23 -2.44 -9.45
CA LEU A 479 9.45 -1.65 -9.32
C LEU A 479 9.85 -1.55 -7.85
N GLY A 480 11.14 -1.44 -7.56
CA GLY A 480 11.67 -1.20 -6.21
C GLY A 480 12.19 0.22 -6.06
N GLY A 481 12.81 0.74 -7.12
CA GLY A 481 13.35 2.10 -7.16
C GLY A 481 14.55 2.21 -8.08
N VAL A 482 15.00 3.45 -8.28
CA VAL A 482 16.23 3.77 -9.00
C VAL A 482 17.03 4.76 -8.16
N THR A 483 18.32 4.48 -7.97
CA THR A 483 19.22 5.35 -7.21
C THR A 483 20.52 5.55 -7.96
N GLU A 484 20.99 6.79 -8.06
CA GLU A 484 22.35 7.05 -8.55
C GLU A 484 23.37 6.56 -7.52
N GLY A 485 24.27 5.70 -7.96
CA GLY A 485 25.44 5.26 -7.22
C GLY A 485 26.75 5.85 -7.73
N SER A 486 27.86 5.40 -7.16
CA SER A 486 29.21 5.76 -7.57
C SER A 486 29.51 5.35 -9.03
N ASN A 487 29.12 4.12 -9.40
CA ASN A 487 29.49 3.50 -10.67
C ASN A 487 28.36 3.46 -11.71
N GLY A 488 27.16 3.87 -11.34
CA GLY A 488 25.98 3.68 -12.19
C GLY A 488 24.67 4.04 -11.50
N TYR A 489 23.56 3.63 -12.09
CA TYR A 489 22.23 3.63 -11.49
C TYR A 489 21.88 2.22 -11.04
N SER A 490 21.63 2.03 -9.75
CA SER A 490 21.07 0.77 -9.25
C SER A 490 19.57 0.79 -9.48
N VAL A 491 19.09 -0.16 -10.29
CA VAL A 491 17.67 -0.37 -10.57
C VAL A 491 17.25 -1.65 -9.85
N VAL A 492 16.26 -1.51 -8.98
CA VAL A 492 15.77 -2.58 -8.13
C VAL A 492 14.31 -2.84 -8.48
N PHE A 493 13.92 -4.12 -8.51
CA PHE A 493 12.58 -4.58 -8.84
C PHE A 493 12.28 -5.90 -8.13
N SER A 494 11.01 -6.28 -8.02
CA SER A 494 10.64 -7.67 -7.76
C SER A 494 10.29 -8.34 -9.08
N GLY A 495 10.62 -9.62 -9.24
CA GLY A 495 10.35 -10.37 -10.46
C GLY A 495 10.15 -11.85 -10.19
N GLU A 496 9.42 -12.52 -11.09
CA GLU A 496 9.28 -13.98 -11.09
C GLU A 496 10.46 -14.64 -11.81
N ASN A 497 11.30 -15.34 -11.06
CA ASN A 497 12.37 -16.18 -11.60
C ASN A 497 12.18 -17.65 -11.23
N THR A 498 12.67 -18.51 -12.10
CA THR A 498 12.83 -19.95 -11.85
C THR A 498 13.89 -20.22 -10.77
N ALA A 499 13.93 -21.46 -10.27
CA ALA A 499 14.91 -21.90 -9.29
C ALA A 499 16.37 -21.70 -9.75
N ASP A 500 16.63 -21.75 -11.06
CA ASP A 500 17.93 -21.49 -11.69
C ASP A 500 18.14 -20.02 -12.09
N GLY A 501 17.23 -19.12 -11.72
CA GLY A 501 17.39 -17.66 -11.89
C GLY A 501 16.94 -17.09 -13.24
N ARG A 502 16.35 -17.90 -14.12
CA ARG A 502 15.79 -17.49 -15.42
C ARG A 502 14.44 -16.79 -15.25
N ALA A 503 14.22 -15.71 -15.99
CA ALA A 503 13.01 -14.87 -15.96
C ALA A 503 12.25 -14.80 -17.29
N LEU A 504 12.78 -15.39 -18.38
CA LEU A 504 12.19 -15.39 -19.73
C LEU A 504 11.51 -16.72 -20.11
N ASP A 505 11.25 -17.59 -19.12
CA ASP A 505 10.62 -18.89 -19.35
C ASP A 505 9.10 -18.74 -19.60
N ASN A 506 8.73 -18.60 -20.87
CA ASN A 506 7.34 -18.44 -21.32
C ASN A 506 6.47 -19.68 -21.08
N ALA A 507 7.02 -20.85 -20.73
CA ALA A 507 6.22 -22.01 -20.36
C ALA A 507 5.62 -21.88 -18.94
N ARG A 508 6.11 -20.94 -18.13
CA ARG A 508 5.70 -20.72 -16.73
C ARG A 508 4.80 -19.51 -16.57
N VAL A 509 3.67 -19.54 -17.26
CA VAL A 509 2.72 -18.42 -17.39
C VAL A 509 1.27 -18.90 -17.22
N GLY A 510 0.31 -17.99 -17.32
CA GLY A 510 -1.13 -18.31 -17.35
C GLY A 510 -1.92 -17.85 -16.13
N ASN A 511 -1.23 -17.50 -15.04
CA ASN A 511 -1.84 -16.90 -13.84
C ASN A 511 -1.21 -15.52 -13.55
N TYR A 512 -1.78 -14.80 -12.57
CA TYR A 512 -1.21 -13.53 -12.08
C TYR A 512 0.08 -13.73 -11.25
N LEU A 513 0.25 -14.94 -10.69
CA LEU A 513 1.44 -15.36 -9.95
C LEU A 513 1.82 -16.79 -10.39
N ASN A 514 2.91 -16.94 -11.14
CA ASN A 514 3.32 -18.23 -11.70
C ASN A 514 4.50 -18.84 -10.94
N ASP A 515 5.44 -18.00 -10.54
CA ASP A 515 6.57 -18.32 -9.67
C ASP A 515 6.59 -17.39 -8.45
N ALA A 516 7.42 -17.70 -7.45
CA ALA A 516 7.62 -16.81 -6.32
C ALA A 516 8.31 -15.52 -6.78
N ARG A 517 7.84 -14.36 -6.30
CA ARG A 517 8.49 -13.07 -6.60
C ARG A 517 9.71 -12.88 -5.73
N ASN A 518 10.86 -12.59 -6.35
CA ASN A 518 12.13 -12.30 -5.69
C ASN A 518 12.63 -10.89 -5.99
N ILE A 519 13.52 -10.37 -5.13
CA ILE A 519 14.17 -9.06 -5.35
C ILE A 519 15.30 -9.23 -6.37
N GLY A 520 15.22 -8.50 -7.48
CA GLY A 520 16.28 -8.35 -8.47
C GLY A 520 16.92 -6.97 -8.40
N LEU A 521 18.24 -6.92 -8.58
CA LEU A 521 19.02 -5.69 -8.71
C LEU A 521 19.88 -5.75 -9.96
N VAL A 522 19.92 -4.65 -10.72
CA VAL A 522 20.86 -4.44 -11.82
C VAL A 522 21.52 -3.07 -11.64
N GLN A 523 22.86 -3.00 -11.68
CA GLN A 523 23.55 -1.72 -11.76
C GLN A 523 23.83 -1.39 -13.23
N VAL A 524 23.35 -0.24 -13.68
CA VAL A 524 23.43 0.24 -15.07
C VAL A 524 24.43 1.38 -15.13
N ARG A 525 25.31 1.44 -16.14
CA ARG A 525 26.28 2.55 -16.27
C ARG A 525 25.61 3.94 -16.33
N LYS A 526 26.30 4.99 -15.87
CA LYS A 526 25.76 6.36 -15.83
C LYS A 526 25.42 6.96 -17.20
N ASP A 527 26.20 6.61 -18.21
CA ASP A 527 26.07 7.03 -19.61
C ASP A 527 25.44 5.91 -20.46
N PHE A 528 24.40 5.25 -19.93
CA PHE A 528 23.72 4.10 -20.54
C PHE A 528 23.27 4.32 -21.99
N GLU A 529 23.08 5.57 -22.40
CA GLU A 529 22.78 5.97 -23.77
C GLU A 529 23.86 5.58 -24.77
N ASN A 530 25.11 5.44 -24.31
CA ASN A 530 26.27 5.07 -25.12
C ASN A 530 26.53 3.55 -25.13
N ALA A 531 25.76 2.78 -24.37
CA ALA A 531 25.87 1.32 -24.39
C ALA A 531 25.43 0.77 -25.76
N THR A 532 26.06 -0.33 -26.16
CA THR A 532 25.67 -1.09 -27.36
C THR A 532 24.28 -1.72 -27.20
N GLY A 533 23.71 -2.19 -28.31
CA GLY A 533 22.38 -2.80 -28.32
C GLY A 533 21.24 -1.76 -28.20
N SER A 534 20.01 -2.27 -28.28
CA SER A 534 18.79 -1.48 -28.21
C SER A 534 17.58 -2.37 -27.89
N GLY A 535 16.43 -1.75 -27.62
CA GLY A 535 15.20 -2.48 -27.32
C GLY A 535 15.32 -3.31 -26.04
N ALA A 536 14.76 -4.53 -26.06
CA ALA A 536 14.75 -5.46 -24.93
C ALA A 536 15.97 -6.42 -24.90
N VAL A 537 17.01 -6.12 -25.68
CA VAL A 537 18.27 -6.88 -25.69
C VAL A 537 19.31 -6.12 -24.86
N ILE A 538 19.43 -6.48 -23.58
CA ILE A 538 20.35 -5.84 -22.64
C ILE A 538 21.77 -6.30 -22.97
N SER A 539 22.65 -5.36 -23.34
CA SER A 539 24.06 -5.65 -23.69
C SER A 539 24.94 -5.83 -22.45
N ASP A 540 26.09 -6.48 -22.62
CA ASP A 540 27.04 -6.68 -21.51
C ASP A 540 27.68 -5.37 -21.04
N ASP A 541 27.88 -4.40 -21.94
CA ASP A 541 28.48 -3.11 -21.61
C ASP A 541 27.48 -2.10 -21.00
N LEU A 542 26.18 -2.42 -20.97
CA LEU A 542 25.15 -1.61 -20.32
C LEU A 542 25.17 -1.77 -18.80
N VAL A 543 25.40 -3.00 -18.34
CA VAL A 543 25.30 -3.39 -16.92
C VAL A 543 26.68 -3.57 -16.29
N LYS A 544 26.76 -3.35 -14.97
CA LYS A 544 27.98 -3.47 -14.16
C LYS A 544 27.93 -4.64 -13.18
N THR A 545 26.74 -5.08 -12.81
CA THR A 545 26.53 -6.24 -11.94
C THR A 545 26.76 -7.55 -12.68
N MET A 546 27.20 -8.56 -11.92
CA MET A 546 27.51 -9.90 -12.44
C MET A 546 26.31 -10.81 -12.24
N GLY A 547 25.64 -11.15 -13.34
CA GLY A 547 24.50 -12.07 -13.37
C GLY A 547 24.49 -12.88 -14.66
N ALA A 548 23.84 -14.04 -14.62
CA ALA A 548 23.75 -14.92 -15.79
C ALA A 548 23.13 -14.17 -16.99
N ALA A 549 23.62 -14.50 -18.18
CA ALA A 549 22.96 -14.06 -19.40
C ALA A 549 21.82 -15.03 -19.71
N GLU A 550 20.67 -14.49 -20.06
CA GLU A 550 19.51 -15.26 -20.50
C GLU A 550 19.00 -14.64 -21.80
N THR A 551 18.84 -15.45 -22.83
CA THR A 551 18.28 -15.04 -24.12
C THR A 551 16.96 -15.73 -24.34
N GLY A 552 16.01 -15.02 -24.92
CA GLY A 552 14.70 -15.53 -25.25
C GLY A 552 13.94 -14.53 -26.10
N GLY A 553 12.63 -14.52 -25.96
CA GLY A 553 11.76 -13.61 -26.68
C GLY A 553 10.33 -14.11 -26.69
N PHE A 554 9.48 -13.41 -27.42
CA PHE A 554 8.07 -13.78 -27.55
C PHE A 554 7.53 -13.40 -28.92
N TYR A 555 6.35 -13.92 -29.25
CA TYR A 555 5.63 -13.53 -30.46
C TYR A 555 4.68 -12.40 -30.11
N THR A 556 4.79 -11.27 -30.80
CA THR A 556 3.93 -10.09 -30.59
C THR A 556 2.48 -10.38 -30.98
N PHE A 557 1.60 -9.40 -30.77
CA PHE A 557 0.20 -9.49 -31.20
C PHE A 557 0.05 -9.77 -32.71
N GLY A 558 0.98 -9.25 -33.53
CA GLY A 558 1.06 -9.50 -34.97
C GLY A 558 1.81 -10.78 -35.37
N GLY A 559 2.22 -11.60 -34.40
CA GLY A 559 2.96 -12.85 -34.62
C GLY A 559 4.43 -12.69 -35.03
N GLY A 560 4.98 -11.48 -34.98
CA GLY A 560 6.41 -11.24 -35.17
C GLY A 560 7.21 -11.64 -33.93
N TRP A 561 8.41 -12.19 -34.11
CA TRP A 561 9.30 -12.49 -32.97
C TRP A 561 9.94 -11.21 -32.43
N SER A 562 9.88 -11.04 -31.11
CA SER A 562 10.51 -9.95 -30.36
C SER A 562 11.59 -10.54 -29.47
N GLU A 563 12.84 -10.27 -29.81
CA GLU A 563 14.00 -10.76 -29.06
C GLU A 563 14.13 -10.10 -27.69
N GLN A 564 14.52 -10.90 -26.70
CA GLN A 564 14.77 -10.46 -25.34
C GLN A 564 16.11 -11.02 -24.86
N ARG A 565 16.86 -10.21 -24.10
CA ARG A 565 18.03 -10.67 -23.37
C ARG A 565 18.10 -9.99 -22.02
N ASN A 566 18.22 -10.79 -20.97
CA ASN A 566 18.56 -10.35 -19.62
C ASN A 566 20.04 -10.55 -19.34
N ARG A 567 20.64 -9.62 -18.58
CA ARG A 567 22.03 -9.68 -18.15
C ARG A 567 22.23 -8.92 -16.84
N GLY A 568 23.12 -9.42 -15.99
CA GLY A 568 23.59 -8.66 -14.82
C GLY A 568 22.61 -8.62 -13.65
N ILE A 569 21.55 -9.44 -13.65
CA ILE A 569 20.59 -9.49 -12.55
C ILE A 569 21.22 -10.22 -11.36
N VAL A 570 21.22 -9.56 -10.21
CA VAL A 570 21.54 -10.16 -8.91
C VAL A 570 20.24 -10.39 -8.17
N TRP A 571 19.88 -11.66 -7.95
CA TRP A 571 18.72 -12.04 -7.14
C TRP A 571 19.09 -12.04 -5.66
N LEU A 572 18.49 -11.13 -4.90
CA LEU A 572 18.79 -10.88 -3.47
C LEU A 572 17.94 -11.72 -2.52
N THR A 573 16.89 -12.34 -3.05
CA THR A 573 16.08 -13.36 -2.36
C THR A 573 15.97 -14.59 -3.24
N ALA A 574 15.69 -15.74 -2.63
CA ALA A 574 15.60 -17.03 -3.32
C ALA A 574 14.34 -17.82 -2.94
N TYR A 575 13.20 -17.12 -2.79
CA TYR A 575 11.91 -17.75 -2.56
C TYR A 575 11.56 -18.70 -3.71
N GLN A 576 11.14 -19.91 -3.35
CA GLN A 576 10.79 -20.99 -4.30
C GLN A 576 9.30 -21.35 -4.23
N ASP A 577 8.70 -21.27 -3.04
CA ASP A 577 7.28 -21.59 -2.84
C ASP A 577 6.42 -20.32 -2.85
N LYS A 578 5.82 -20.05 -4.01
CA LYS A 578 4.90 -18.92 -4.20
C LYS A 578 3.67 -18.97 -3.29
N SER A 579 3.31 -20.13 -2.73
CA SER A 579 2.20 -20.24 -1.79
C SER A 579 2.53 -19.65 -0.41
N GLN A 580 3.82 -19.50 -0.10
CA GLN A 580 4.30 -19.06 1.22
C GLN A 580 4.99 -17.70 1.17
N GLU A 581 5.76 -17.42 0.13
CA GLU A 581 6.69 -16.29 0.12
C GLU A 581 6.78 -15.60 -1.23
N ASN A 582 6.49 -14.30 -1.24
CA ASN A 582 6.58 -13.42 -2.39
C ASN A 582 6.97 -12.01 -1.95
N VAL A 583 7.78 -11.35 -2.75
CA VAL A 583 8.11 -9.93 -2.59
C VAL A 583 7.01 -9.08 -3.22
N SER A 584 6.48 -8.11 -2.46
CA SER A 584 5.59 -7.04 -2.97
C SER A 584 5.86 -5.73 -2.23
N ARG A 585 5.45 -4.60 -2.82
CA ARG A 585 5.58 -3.24 -2.25
C ARG A 585 7.04 -2.89 -1.93
N LEU A 586 7.94 -3.33 -2.81
CA LEU A 586 9.39 -3.13 -2.68
C LEU A 586 9.76 -1.65 -2.77
N ARG A 587 10.73 -1.24 -1.95
CA ARG A 587 11.35 0.08 -1.90
C ARG A 587 12.85 -0.01 -1.81
N THR A 588 13.49 0.97 -2.43
CA THR A 588 14.94 1.16 -2.39
C THR A 588 15.23 2.53 -1.82
N VAL A 589 16.14 2.59 -0.85
CA VAL A 589 16.59 3.82 -0.22
C VAL A 589 18.10 3.87 -0.28
N LYS A 590 18.66 4.96 -0.81
CA LYS A 590 20.10 5.20 -0.72
C LYS A 590 20.44 5.71 0.67
N LEU A 591 21.41 5.09 1.32
CA LEU A 591 21.90 5.45 2.65
C LEU A 591 23.06 6.44 2.53
N ALA A 592 23.34 7.16 3.63
CA ALA A 592 24.41 8.16 3.70
C ALA A 592 25.81 7.57 3.48
N ASP A 593 26.01 6.28 3.76
CA ASP A 593 27.26 5.56 3.52
C ASP A 593 27.42 5.06 2.08
N GLY A 594 26.49 5.40 1.19
CA GLY A 594 26.47 4.99 -0.22
C GLY A 594 25.83 3.63 -0.49
N ASN A 595 25.52 2.85 0.56
CA ASN A 595 24.84 1.57 0.42
C ASN A 595 23.33 1.75 0.19
N LEU A 596 22.65 0.64 -0.10
CA LEU A 596 21.20 0.60 -0.31
C LEU A 596 20.53 -0.13 0.85
N LEU A 597 19.41 0.41 1.32
CA LEU A 597 18.44 -0.33 2.12
C LEU A 597 17.25 -0.69 1.25
N LEU A 598 16.92 -1.98 1.21
CA LEU A 598 15.72 -2.47 0.54
C LEU A 598 14.67 -2.81 1.60
N LEU A 599 13.45 -2.33 1.40
CA LEU A 599 12.28 -2.58 2.26
C LEU A 599 11.20 -3.24 1.43
N TRP A 600 10.56 -4.30 1.92
CA TRP A 600 9.45 -4.93 1.20
C TRP A 600 8.46 -5.57 2.15
N GLU A 601 7.25 -5.79 1.67
CA GLU A 601 6.32 -6.69 2.33
C GLU A 601 6.50 -8.11 1.76
N LYS A 602 6.61 -9.09 2.65
CA LYS A 602 6.49 -10.51 2.31
C LYS A 602 5.00 -10.87 2.29
N TRP A 603 4.59 -11.59 1.25
CA TRP A 603 3.21 -12.00 1.01
C TRP A 603 3.12 -13.49 0.68
N THR A 604 2.06 -14.15 1.14
CA THR A 604 1.51 -15.33 0.44
C THR A 604 0.83 -14.86 -0.85
N PRO A 605 0.21 -15.71 -1.69
CA PRO A 605 -0.47 -15.22 -2.90
C PRO A 605 -1.47 -14.09 -2.61
N ASP A 606 -2.21 -14.17 -1.49
CA ASP A 606 -3.33 -13.27 -1.20
C ASP A 606 -3.27 -12.58 0.17
N ALA A 607 -2.27 -12.85 1.01
CA ALA A 607 -2.20 -12.28 2.36
C ALA A 607 -0.80 -11.77 2.74
N TYR A 608 -0.77 -10.60 3.38
CA TYR A 608 0.40 -10.02 4.02
C TYR A 608 0.93 -10.95 5.12
N VAL A 609 2.25 -11.13 5.16
CA VAL A 609 2.94 -11.93 6.19
C VAL A 609 3.68 -11.02 7.18
N ASN A 610 4.64 -10.25 6.67
CA ASN A 610 5.47 -9.35 7.49
C ASN A 610 6.20 -8.35 6.57
N THR A 611 6.76 -7.30 7.14
CA THR A 611 7.64 -6.36 6.44
C THR A 611 9.09 -6.73 6.73
N TYR A 612 9.95 -6.69 5.72
CA TYR A 612 11.36 -7.05 5.82
C TYR A 612 12.26 -5.93 5.31
N ALA A 613 13.51 -5.97 5.76
CA ALA A 613 14.58 -5.11 5.30
C ALA A 613 15.89 -5.87 5.09
N ILE A 614 16.69 -5.41 4.13
CA ILE A 614 18.08 -5.87 3.91
C ILE A 614 18.95 -4.69 3.48
N LYS A 615 20.16 -4.61 4.00
CA LYS A 615 21.18 -3.67 3.54
C LYS A 615 22.07 -4.37 2.51
N VAL A 616 22.30 -3.72 1.37
CA VAL A 616 23.16 -4.23 0.28
C VAL A 616 24.07 -3.11 -0.23
N ASP A 617 25.18 -3.45 -0.86
CA ASP A 617 25.97 -2.47 -1.61
C ASP A 617 25.35 -2.19 -3.01
N GLU A 618 25.94 -1.25 -3.75
CA GLU A 618 25.44 -0.88 -5.09
C GLU A 618 25.55 -2.02 -6.13
N ALA A 619 26.36 -3.04 -5.86
CA ALA A 619 26.55 -4.23 -6.70
C ALA A 619 25.62 -5.40 -6.32
N GLY A 620 24.81 -5.24 -5.27
CA GLY A 620 23.90 -6.27 -4.80
C GLY A 620 24.53 -7.30 -3.86
N ASN A 621 25.70 -7.02 -3.28
CA ASN A 621 26.22 -7.88 -2.21
C ASN A 621 25.45 -7.58 -0.92
N ALA A 622 24.94 -8.62 -0.26
CA ALA A 622 24.27 -8.48 1.03
C ALA A 622 25.26 -8.06 2.12
N LEU A 623 24.98 -6.93 2.77
CA LEU A 623 25.72 -6.40 3.92
C LEU A 623 25.02 -6.71 5.25
N SER A 624 23.77 -7.16 5.19
CA SER A 624 23.02 -7.71 6.32
C SER A 624 22.22 -8.94 5.89
N GLN A 625 21.72 -9.70 6.85
CA GLN A 625 20.64 -10.65 6.59
C GLN A 625 19.32 -9.91 6.35
N ALA A 626 18.40 -10.56 5.64
CA ALA A 626 17.01 -10.12 5.56
C ALA A 626 16.36 -10.28 6.94
N ILE A 627 15.80 -9.20 7.48
CA ILE A 627 15.28 -9.15 8.84
C ILE A 627 13.83 -8.66 8.83
N ALA A 628 12.96 -9.33 9.59
CA ALA A 628 11.58 -8.90 9.77
C ALA A 628 11.51 -7.64 10.65
N LEU A 629 10.87 -6.60 10.14
CA LEU A 629 10.60 -5.34 10.85
C LEU A 629 9.32 -5.42 11.71
N GLY A 630 8.43 -6.38 11.45
CA GLY A 630 7.21 -6.60 12.23
C GLY A 630 5.93 -6.19 11.49
N SER A 631 4.79 -6.69 11.95
CA SER A 631 3.49 -6.52 11.29
C SER A 631 2.93 -5.08 11.34
N TYR A 632 3.48 -4.22 12.19
CA TYR A 632 3.13 -2.81 12.28
C TYR A 632 3.74 -1.96 11.17
N ALA A 633 4.78 -2.45 10.50
CA ALA A 633 5.60 -1.73 9.52
C ALA A 633 5.02 -1.82 8.09
N ARG A 634 3.72 -1.62 7.91
CA ARG A 634 3.07 -1.73 6.59
C ARG A 634 3.56 -0.66 5.62
N ILE A 635 3.57 -0.97 4.32
CA ILE A 635 4.05 -0.10 3.25
C ILE A 635 2.97 0.00 2.16
N ASN A 636 2.65 1.20 1.69
CA ASN A 636 1.77 1.39 0.53
C ASN A 636 2.46 0.96 -0.77
N ARG A 637 1.72 0.76 -1.88
CA ARG A 637 2.34 0.22 -3.09
C ARG A 637 3.42 1.10 -3.70
N ARG A 638 3.25 2.42 -3.82
CA ARG A 638 4.21 3.34 -4.49
C ARG A 638 4.60 4.61 -3.73
N ASP A 639 4.13 4.79 -2.50
CA ASP A 639 4.46 5.97 -1.70
C ASP A 639 5.97 6.04 -1.39
N ASP A 640 6.47 7.27 -1.24
CA ASP A 640 7.90 7.54 -1.03
C ASP A 640 8.40 7.03 0.31
N VAL A 641 9.73 6.92 0.40
CA VAL A 641 10.46 6.69 1.65
C VAL A 641 11.51 7.79 1.77
N TRP A 642 11.62 8.40 2.95
CA TRP A 642 12.70 9.35 3.23
C TRP A 642 13.87 8.68 3.92
N GLN A 643 15.04 9.26 3.70
CA GLN A 643 16.22 9.06 4.52
C GLN A 643 16.70 10.41 5.05
N PHE A 644 16.86 10.50 6.36
CA PHE A 644 17.52 11.61 7.04
C PHE A 644 18.48 11.01 8.06
N ASP A 645 19.77 11.32 7.94
CA ASP A 645 20.82 10.76 8.80
C ASP A 645 20.70 9.21 8.89
N ASN A 646 20.65 8.64 10.09
CA ASN A 646 20.48 7.20 10.30
C ASN A 646 19.01 6.77 10.42
N GLN A 647 18.06 7.54 9.87
CA GLN A 647 16.64 7.27 10.02
C GLN A 647 15.94 7.16 8.67
N ILE A 648 15.12 6.13 8.54
CA ILE A 648 14.33 5.85 7.35
C ILE A 648 12.86 6.00 7.70
N TYR A 649 12.11 6.75 6.90
CA TYR A 649 10.72 7.12 7.19
C TYR A 649 9.79 6.72 6.07
N TRP A 650 8.65 6.14 6.40
CA TRP A 650 7.55 5.93 5.46
C TRP A 650 6.22 6.09 6.18
N VAL A 651 5.17 6.30 5.40
CA VAL A 651 3.85 6.64 5.92
C VAL A 651 2.83 5.56 5.60
N SER A 652 1.97 5.29 6.56
CA SER A 652 0.73 4.54 6.41
C SER A 652 -0.45 5.34 6.96
N GLY A 653 -1.67 4.88 6.70
CA GLY A 653 -2.87 5.44 7.32
C GLY A 653 -3.73 4.37 7.95
N ASP A 654 -4.48 4.78 8.97
CA ASP A 654 -5.49 4.00 9.66
C ASP A 654 -6.81 4.78 9.62
N SER A 655 -7.75 4.28 8.80
CA SER A 655 -9.02 4.96 8.57
C SER A 655 -10.00 4.79 9.74
N VAL A 656 -9.84 3.73 10.54
CA VAL A 656 -10.72 3.41 11.67
C VAL A 656 -10.42 4.35 12.83
N ASP A 657 -9.14 4.53 13.16
CA ASP A 657 -8.70 5.41 14.24
C ASP A 657 -8.47 6.86 13.80
N LYS A 658 -8.68 7.16 12.50
CA LYS A 658 -8.37 8.44 11.85
C LYS A 658 -6.95 8.91 12.17
N LYS A 659 -5.98 8.05 11.88
CA LYS A 659 -4.55 8.30 12.11
C LYS A 659 -3.76 8.35 10.82
N LEU A 660 -2.96 9.38 10.67
CA LEU A 660 -1.77 9.32 9.82
C LEU A 660 -0.65 8.65 10.63
N GLU A 661 0.06 7.69 10.05
CA GLU A 661 1.03 6.89 10.78
C GLU A 661 2.41 7.06 10.14
N LEU A 662 3.39 7.49 10.92
CA LEU A 662 4.78 7.61 10.50
C LEU A 662 5.57 6.45 11.09
N MET A 663 6.11 5.61 10.22
CA MET A 663 7.07 4.59 10.59
C MET A 663 8.49 5.18 10.52
N VAL A 664 9.32 4.82 11.49
CA VAL A 664 10.73 5.20 11.56
C VAL A 664 11.55 3.94 11.81
N LEU A 665 12.43 3.60 10.88
CA LEU A 665 13.52 2.66 11.15
C LEU A 665 14.75 3.49 11.55
N GLN A 666 15.07 3.47 12.84
CA GLN A 666 16.26 4.08 13.41
C GLN A 666 17.42 3.09 13.28
N LEU A 667 18.27 3.28 12.28
CA LEU A 667 19.44 2.45 12.04
C LEU A 667 20.47 2.63 13.17
N LYS A 668 21.17 1.53 13.50
CA LYS A 668 22.27 1.47 14.48
C LYS A 668 23.56 2.07 13.94
#